data_AF-A0A9J8AYV2-F1
#
_entry.id   AF-A0A9J8AYV2-F1
#
_cell.length_a   1.000
_cell.length_b   1.000
_cell.length_c   1.000
_cell.angle_alpha   90.00
_cell.angle_beta   90.00
_cell.angle_gamma   90.00
#
_symmetry.space_group_name_H-M   'P 1'
#
loop_
_entity.id
_entity.type
_entity.pdbx_description
1 polymer ?
#
loop_
_entity_poly.entity_id
_entity_poly.type
_entity_poly.pdbx_seq_one_letter_code
_entity_poly.pdbx_strand_id
1 'polypeptide(L)'
;MMCEGMSSWILTHQCVLVLFIYCMPICQAFLPNFWSRVLTLSWDSYTHQYMTEQAILNITMETLSKMMEHQQDVNNEELYTGLGRGFWHAVGEVASANAEMDFLSSTCSDPVYHFDSERVEGATQMLREFWGQTLLLTQAKEYQGARRSLGQLFHSLQDFYSHSNWVEMGQQAVYLHLLHPEEPSVPVASEETPTCAECYRFSCYNNLLEEMIRQTEPLLTTGYFSAYPVKPPGKCSHGGILDSSRHQGAEGGINKDSTSPLFSPHHYLHKEAAHLATTATLRVLQDLRNEVGPNSFLRLFSVQQPPALVFVMDTTGSMFEEITAARLRALSIIQAREKSRRTSLPGTFILVPFHDPGFGPVMETDNPYQFMQYMEDLTALGGGDEPEMCLSALQLALTHSPPLSEVFVFTDASPKDHHLQSAVQALILEKQTKVNFLLTEDLSLTGRGKGMRKRKRRESLSPGRFSLYSSLSSLSGGMTIFTTKTDIRNVSAIVEDTTTSSKVTLLHAESESKSSNSFRVDKAVTKVMLHITGQLTHCELVSPSGVQQSLPGTDNPLAVLESSKGLNRISLLPPLEIGIWQLTVKTIGPMTFNVLGDSSLDFLYYFAREANETHPGLRKLEGSPIAGVPVFLVVAVTGMSPNEEASFSHVTLLGPNGESLQKVLLNSTSSHWSEEELVGYMDSVPRMPFSMRLSGMDRRGNLLERVSTEMIQPTHVQIQVHSVPQLLPGHSSTVLFEIFNHGPSRHFKFSAKDDQGYLSHPDQQRLFISARGSVKREVELRTPHTAQAGTAITLTLIVHAEDLPDSNYAVVHLAVILEEPDKTPPACSSLHVESSCPSLCSQSSWKVSFVAKDRGHSGLASIQLAQGEGTLILSEVSMQRSEEHFPQLHEKTTGGVHLPLLQPQMDTSEPHFGTESEQRLDGVQLLKGDHPVNISEWSKGKPVMMRYSSGCCAPHAKIVLWDRAGNMRHCHLKASQERALREKNKAHSGESTSWLVLMLWGHLTLTFIYDYK
;
A
#
# COMPACT_ATOMS: atom_id res chain seq x y z
N MET A 1 20.73 34.70 58.33
CA MET A 1 20.72 33.25 58.03
C MET A 1 19.48 33.01 57.16
N MET A 2 19.49 33.25 55.84
CA MET A 2 20.58 33.18 54.86
C MET A 2 21.28 31.82 54.81
N CYS A 3 21.52 31.19 53.64
CA CYS A 3 20.79 31.14 52.35
C CYS A 3 21.61 30.27 51.40
N GLU A 4 21.21 29.03 51.13
CA GLU A 4 21.74 28.14 50.08
C GLU A 4 20.96 26.81 50.17
N GLY A 5 20.56 26.13 49.09
CA GLY A 5 20.49 26.57 47.69
C GLY A 5 19.53 25.66 46.91
N MET A 6 18.61 26.24 46.13
CA MET A 6 17.72 25.49 45.23
C MET A 6 18.12 25.76 43.77
N SER A 7 18.33 24.72 42.98
CA SER A 7 18.76 24.86 41.59
C SER A 7 17.65 25.39 40.69
N SER A 8 17.92 26.49 39.98
CA SER A 8 17.01 27.16 39.04
C SER A 8 16.66 26.33 37.79
N TRP A 9 17.33 25.18 37.59
CA TRP A 9 17.19 24.32 36.40
C TRP A 9 15.96 23.40 36.42
N ILE A 10 15.40 23.08 37.60
CA ILE A 10 14.27 22.14 37.71
C ILE A 10 12.94 22.87 37.49
N LEU A 11 12.76 24.06 38.08
CA LEU A 11 11.55 24.86 37.90
C LEU A 11 11.37 25.33 36.46
N THR A 12 12.45 25.66 35.75
CA THR A 12 12.36 26.13 34.35
C THR A 12 11.85 25.04 33.41
N HIS A 13 12.39 23.81 33.50
CA HIS A 13 11.85 22.69 32.73
C HIS A 13 10.42 22.31 33.11
N GLN A 14 10.07 22.30 34.41
CA GLN A 14 8.71 21.98 34.83
C GLN A 14 7.70 23.08 34.46
N CYS A 15 8.05 24.36 34.54
CA CYS A 15 7.15 25.44 34.12
C CYS A 15 6.89 25.43 32.60
N VAL A 16 7.89 25.10 31.77
CA VAL A 16 7.68 24.95 30.31
C VAL A 16 6.75 23.77 30.00
N LEU A 17 6.94 22.63 30.67
CA LEU A 17 6.04 21.46 30.53
C LEU A 17 4.61 21.74 31.02
N VAL A 18 4.44 22.43 32.14
CA VAL A 18 3.10 22.70 32.73
C VAL A 18 2.34 23.79 31.97
N LEU A 19 3.02 24.79 31.39
CA LEU A 19 2.38 25.79 30.52
C LEU A 19 1.86 25.22 29.19
N PHE A 20 2.36 24.06 28.76
CA PHE A 20 1.90 23.37 27.54
C PHE A 20 0.57 22.60 27.71
N ILE A 21 0.09 22.40 28.94
CA ILE A 21 -0.99 21.42 29.23
C ILE A 21 -2.40 22.02 29.26
N TYR A 22 -2.56 23.35 29.37
CA TYR A 22 -3.85 23.94 29.80
C TYR A 22 -4.62 24.81 28.81
N CYS A 23 -4.14 25.00 27.57
CA CYS A 23 -4.91 25.65 26.49
C CYS A 23 -4.53 25.12 25.10
N MET A 24 -5.50 24.52 24.40
CA MET A 24 -5.82 24.58 22.95
C MET A 24 -6.28 23.22 22.36
N PRO A 25 -7.18 23.21 21.36
CA PRO A 25 -7.69 21.99 20.71
C PRO A 25 -6.81 21.46 19.55
N ILE A 26 -7.20 20.28 19.04
CA ILE A 26 -6.51 19.35 18.12
C ILE A 26 -6.74 19.69 16.62
N CYS A 27 -5.73 19.54 15.74
CA CYS A 27 -5.82 19.19 14.28
C CYS A 27 -4.44 18.69 13.67
N GLN A 28 -4.36 18.05 12.50
CA GLN A 28 -3.24 17.17 12.02
C GLN A 28 -2.62 17.59 10.65
N ALA A 29 -1.30 17.78 10.36
CA ALA A 29 -0.72 18.43 9.12
C ALA A 29 -0.55 17.64 7.78
N PHE A 30 -0.55 18.24 6.56
CA PHE A 30 -0.59 17.59 5.19
C PHE A 30 0.42 16.46 4.96
N LEU A 31 1.50 16.45 5.72
CA LEU A 31 2.45 15.35 5.85
C LEU A 31 1.75 13.97 5.99
N PRO A 32 2.41 12.85 5.65
CA PRO A 32 1.74 11.57 5.33
C PRO A 32 0.74 11.05 6.37
N ASN A 33 1.05 11.15 7.67
CA ASN A 33 0.18 10.65 8.74
C ASN A 33 0.26 11.48 10.03
N PHE A 34 -0.58 11.14 11.00
CA PHE A 34 -0.68 11.87 12.28
C PHE A 34 0.68 12.01 13.02
N TRP A 35 1.62 11.08 12.86
CA TRP A 35 2.94 11.14 13.53
C TRP A 35 3.76 12.34 13.07
N SER A 36 3.60 12.74 11.82
CA SER A 36 4.30 13.89 11.23
C SER A 36 4.08 15.18 12.04
N ARG A 37 2.87 15.37 12.61
CA ARG A 37 2.54 16.48 13.54
C ARG A 37 3.52 16.59 14.70
N VAL A 38 3.93 15.43 15.23
CA VAL A 38 4.78 15.29 16.42
C VAL A 38 6.20 15.74 16.07
N LEU A 39 6.66 15.40 14.86
CA LEU A 39 7.99 15.72 14.34
C LEU A 39 8.12 17.20 13.93
N THR A 40 7.05 17.81 13.40
CA THR A 40 7.05 19.22 12.94
C THR A 40 6.52 20.23 13.96
N LEU A 41 5.96 19.73 15.08
CA LEU A 41 5.28 20.48 16.14
C LEU A 41 4.02 21.25 15.69
N SER A 42 3.44 20.92 14.53
CA SER A 42 2.21 21.51 13.99
C SER A 42 0.96 20.75 14.42
N TRP A 43 0.45 21.07 15.62
CA TRP A 43 -0.68 20.39 16.27
C TRP A 43 -2.08 20.89 15.87
N ASP A 44 -2.21 21.75 14.86
CA ASP A 44 -3.46 22.43 14.46
C ASP A 44 -3.72 22.48 12.93
N SER A 45 -3.35 21.42 12.20
CA SER A 45 -3.05 21.42 10.74
C SER A 45 -3.96 20.40 9.94
N TYR A 46 -3.78 20.11 8.61
CA TYR A 46 -4.54 19.20 7.66
C TYR A 46 -3.85 17.98 6.95
N THR A 47 -3.81 16.71 7.44
CA THR A 47 -3.06 15.51 6.93
C THR A 47 -3.73 14.83 5.76
N HIS A 48 -2.93 14.24 4.86
CA HIS A 48 -3.37 13.24 3.88
C HIS A 48 -4.29 12.18 4.50
N GLN A 49 -3.83 11.55 5.59
CA GLN A 49 -4.59 10.59 6.37
C GLN A 49 -5.96 11.13 6.82
N TYR A 50 -6.01 12.23 7.56
CA TYR A 50 -7.24 12.73 8.17
C TYR A 50 -8.23 13.24 7.12
N MET A 51 -7.76 13.97 6.11
CA MET A 51 -8.62 14.43 5.00
C MET A 51 -9.23 13.25 4.25
N THR A 52 -8.48 12.15 4.09
CA THR A 52 -8.95 10.90 3.49
C THR A 52 -9.98 10.20 4.38
N GLU A 53 -9.67 9.98 5.65
CA GLU A 53 -10.54 9.31 6.63
C GLU A 53 -11.87 10.06 6.81
N GLN A 54 -11.82 11.38 7.01
CA GLN A 54 -13.01 12.23 7.12
C GLN A 54 -13.85 12.23 5.85
N ALA A 55 -13.22 12.32 4.67
CA ALA A 55 -13.96 12.36 3.43
C ALA A 55 -14.72 11.05 3.19
N ILE A 56 -14.08 9.90 3.44
CA ILE A 56 -14.69 8.57 3.33
C ILE A 56 -15.79 8.36 4.39
N LEU A 57 -15.57 8.77 5.64
CA LEU A 57 -16.57 8.66 6.69
C LEU A 57 -17.83 9.49 6.37
N ASN A 58 -17.64 10.77 6.03
CA ASN A 58 -18.74 11.70 5.77
C ASN A 58 -19.61 11.24 4.59
N ILE A 59 -19.00 10.90 3.45
CA ILE A 59 -19.75 10.42 2.28
C ILE A 59 -20.42 9.06 2.52
N THR A 60 -19.82 8.19 3.34
CA THR A 60 -20.41 6.90 3.71
C THR A 60 -21.66 7.11 4.55
N MET A 61 -21.59 7.97 5.57
CA MET A 61 -22.75 8.32 6.40
C MET A 61 -23.83 9.05 5.58
N GLU A 62 -23.46 9.97 4.67
CA GLU A 62 -24.39 10.62 3.73
C GLU A 62 -25.14 9.59 2.86
N THR A 63 -24.41 8.58 2.36
CA THR A 63 -24.95 7.52 1.49
C THR A 63 -25.88 6.58 2.25
N LEU A 64 -25.47 6.14 3.44
CA LEU A 64 -26.27 5.30 4.32
C LEU A 64 -27.57 6.00 4.73
N SER A 65 -27.50 7.25 5.21
CA SER A 65 -28.69 8.03 5.59
C SER A 65 -29.68 8.13 4.43
N LYS A 66 -29.22 8.49 3.22
CA LYS A 66 -30.06 8.57 2.01
C LYS A 66 -30.69 7.23 1.61
N MET A 67 -29.98 6.11 1.79
CA MET A 67 -30.55 4.77 1.56
C MET A 67 -31.57 4.37 2.64
N MET A 68 -31.45 4.93 3.85
CA MET A 68 -32.31 4.62 5.00
C MET A 68 -33.49 5.59 5.17
N GLU A 69 -33.59 6.69 4.40
CA GLU A 69 -34.71 7.66 4.42
C GLU A 69 -36.11 7.05 4.16
N HIS A 70 -36.20 5.79 3.74
CA HIS A 70 -37.47 5.05 3.61
C HIS A 70 -37.80 4.16 4.82
N GLN A 71 -37.02 4.22 5.90
CA GLN A 71 -37.25 3.56 7.18
C GLN A 71 -37.19 4.61 8.31
N GLN A 72 -38.14 4.58 9.25
CA GLN A 72 -38.31 5.64 10.24
C GLN A 72 -37.23 5.64 11.34
N ASP A 73 -36.84 6.83 11.80
CA ASP A 73 -35.85 7.12 12.86
C ASP A 73 -34.49 6.41 12.68
N VAL A 74 -33.69 6.94 11.76
CA VAL A 74 -32.27 6.56 11.61
C VAL A 74 -31.47 7.12 12.77
N ASN A 75 -31.06 6.25 13.70
CA ASN A 75 -30.13 6.61 14.77
C ASN A 75 -28.68 6.66 14.24
N ASN A 76 -28.14 7.85 14.03
CA ASN A 76 -26.76 8.06 13.56
C ASN A 76 -25.70 7.39 14.46
N GLU A 77 -25.97 7.20 15.76
CA GLU A 77 -25.04 6.54 16.70
C GLU A 77 -24.99 5.02 16.47
N GLU A 78 -26.14 4.38 16.22
CA GLU A 78 -26.23 2.97 15.81
C GLU A 78 -25.66 2.76 14.41
N LEU A 79 -25.81 3.76 13.52
CA LEU A 79 -25.24 3.74 12.18
C LEU A 79 -23.71 3.77 12.20
N TYR A 80 -23.12 4.67 12.99
CA TYR A 80 -21.66 4.82 13.16
C TYR A 80 -21.03 3.58 13.81
N THR A 81 -21.59 3.11 14.94
CA THR A 81 -21.13 1.88 15.60
C THR A 81 -21.36 0.63 14.73
N GLY A 82 -22.34 0.67 13.82
CA GLY A 82 -22.63 -0.35 12.82
C GLY A 82 -21.72 -0.40 11.60
N LEU A 83 -20.80 0.56 11.41
CA LEU A 83 -19.81 0.53 10.31
C LEU A 83 -18.85 -0.67 10.43
N GLY A 84 -18.44 -0.99 11.66
CA GLY A 84 -17.67 -2.19 12.01
C GLY A 84 -16.20 -2.20 11.57
N ARG A 85 -15.47 -3.23 12.05
CA ARG A 85 -14.01 -3.40 11.84
C ARG A 85 -13.59 -3.42 10.35
N GLY A 86 -14.43 -3.99 9.48
CA GLY A 86 -14.18 -4.08 8.03
C GLY A 86 -14.17 -2.72 7.32
N PHE A 87 -15.02 -1.78 7.75
CA PHE A 87 -15.00 -0.41 7.23
C PHE A 87 -13.71 0.31 7.60
N TRP A 88 -13.32 0.27 8.87
CA TRP A 88 -12.10 0.93 9.34
C TRP A 88 -10.82 0.32 8.74
N HIS A 89 -10.81 -0.98 8.43
CA HIS A 89 -9.72 -1.60 7.66
C HIS A 89 -9.69 -1.07 6.22
N ALA A 90 -10.84 -0.97 5.55
CA ALA A 90 -10.92 -0.41 4.20
C ALA A 90 -10.49 1.06 4.16
N VAL A 91 -10.90 1.87 5.13
CA VAL A 91 -10.43 3.26 5.31
C VAL A 91 -8.90 3.30 5.50
N GLY A 92 -8.38 2.47 6.40
CA GLY A 92 -6.94 2.37 6.68
C GLY A 92 -6.09 1.95 5.48
N GLU A 93 -6.62 1.13 4.57
CA GLU A 93 -5.94 0.80 3.31
C GLU A 93 -5.84 2.00 2.35
N VAL A 94 -6.88 2.86 2.25
CA VAL A 94 -6.82 4.08 1.42
C VAL A 94 -5.88 5.12 2.06
N ALA A 95 -5.95 5.31 3.38
CA ALA A 95 -5.06 6.20 4.11
C ALA A 95 -3.59 5.75 4.03
N SER A 96 -3.32 4.44 4.15
CA SER A 96 -1.99 3.87 3.96
C SER A 96 -1.50 4.04 2.52
N ALA A 97 -2.35 3.82 1.51
CA ALA A 97 -1.97 3.96 0.11
C ALA A 97 -1.76 5.42 -0.33
N ASN A 98 -2.38 6.37 0.37
CA ASN A 98 -2.08 7.80 0.25
C ASN A 98 -0.69 8.10 0.86
N ALA A 99 -0.49 7.80 2.15
CA ALA A 99 0.76 8.07 2.86
C ALA A 99 1.99 7.32 2.31
N GLU A 100 1.83 6.15 1.69
CA GLU A 100 2.95 5.38 1.13
C GLU A 100 3.53 5.98 -0.16
N MET A 101 2.84 6.95 -0.79
CA MET A 101 3.38 7.74 -1.91
C MET A 101 4.61 8.56 -1.49
N ASP A 102 4.59 9.11 -0.28
CA ASP A 102 5.70 9.82 0.38
C ASP A 102 6.88 8.92 0.75
N PHE A 103 6.69 7.59 0.75
CA PHE A 103 7.66 6.63 1.27
C PHE A 103 8.24 5.67 0.20
N LEU A 104 7.56 5.47 -0.93
CA LEU A 104 8.04 4.63 -2.03
C LEU A 104 9.10 5.36 -2.87
N SER A 105 10.26 4.72 -3.07
CA SER A 105 11.39 5.29 -3.82
C SER A 105 11.10 5.56 -5.31
N SER A 106 9.97 5.06 -5.83
CA SER A 106 9.47 5.33 -7.18
C SER A 106 8.52 6.54 -7.27
N THR A 107 8.10 7.13 -6.15
CA THR A 107 7.11 8.24 -6.11
C THR A 107 7.59 9.43 -5.28
N CYS A 108 8.21 9.21 -4.11
CA CYS A 108 8.53 10.21 -3.06
C CYS A 108 9.51 11.35 -3.43
N SER A 109 9.86 11.47 -4.72
CA SER A 109 10.71 12.51 -5.32
C SER A 109 10.46 12.64 -6.83
N ASP A 110 9.34 12.13 -7.36
CA ASP A 110 8.92 12.38 -8.74
C ASP A 110 7.86 13.50 -8.75
N PRO A 111 8.15 14.63 -9.43
CA PRO A 111 7.30 15.82 -9.40
C PRO A 111 5.94 15.66 -10.09
N VAL A 112 5.69 14.54 -10.76
CA VAL A 112 4.37 14.22 -11.34
C VAL A 112 3.39 13.83 -10.24
N TYR A 113 3.81 13.09 -9.21
CA TYR A 113 2.92 12.67 -8.12
C TYR A 113 2.68 13.77 -7.08
N HIS A 114 3.65 14.65 -6.86
CA HIS A 114 3.58 15.69 -5.83
C HIS A 114 3.25 17.10 -6.36
N PHE A 115 3.01 17.26 -7.66
CA PHE A 115 2.92 18.57 -8.34
C PHE A 115 4.18 19.47 -8.18
N ASP A 116 5.33 18.91 -7.76
CA ASP A 116 6.61 19.60 -7.50
C ASP A 116 7.34 20.13 -8.76
N SER A 117 6.59 20.45 -9.82
CA SER A 117 7.03 21.27 -10.94
C SER A 117 5.84 21.70 -11.79
N GLU A 118 6.07 22.60 -12.74
CA GLU A 118 5.07 23.05 -13.72
C GLU A 118 4.69 21.97 -14.77
N ARG A 119 4.99 20.69 -14.50
CA ARG A 119 4.50 19.50 -15.23
C ARG A 119 3.02 19.18 -14.93
N VAL A 120 2.20 20.20 -14.64
CA VAL A 120 0.80 20.10 -14.22
C VAL A 120 -0.02 19.25 -15.19
N GLU A 121 0.24 19.33 -16.51
CA GLU A 121 -0.40 18.51 -17.54
C GLU A 121 -0.20 17.00 -17.31
N GLY A 122 1.02 16.57 -16.98
CA GLY A 122 1.34 15.17 -16.70
C GLY A 122 0.78 14.70 -15.35
N ALA A 123 0.83 15.55 -14.32
CA ALA A 123 0.22 15.26 -13.02
C ALA A 123 -1.32 15.14 -13.13
N THR A 124 -1.93 16.00 -13.96
CA THR A 124 -3.36 15.95 -14.32
C THR A 124 -3.71 14.68 -15.10
N GLN A 125 -2.85 14.22 -16.01
CA GLN A 125 -3.04 12.95 -16.71
C GLN A 125 -3.00 11.77 -15.73
N MET A 126 -1.97 11.68 -14.88
CA MET A 126 -1.81 10.61 -13.89
C MET A 126 -2.97 10.56 -12.87
N LEU A 127 -3.50 11.71 -12.44
CA LEU A 127 -4.72 11.75 -11.61
C LEU A 127 -5.92 11.09 -12.31
N ARG A 128 -6.08 11.31 -13.62
CA ARG A 128 -7.16 10.73 -14.42
C ARG A 128 -6.92 9.24 -14.71
N GLU A 129 -5.67 8.80 -14.80
CA GLU A 129 -5.29 7.38 -14.89
C GLU A 129 -5.66 6.63 -13.59
N PHE A 130 -5.30 7.16 -12.41
CA PHE A 130 -5.73 6.59 -11.13
C PHE A 130 -7.25 6.63 -10.94
N TRP A 131 -7.94 7.63 -11.47
CA TRP A 131 -9.41 7.69 -11.47
C TRP A 131 -10.02 6.57 -12.32
N GLY A 132 -9.57 6.41 -13.56
CA GLY A 132 -9.99 5.34 -14.45
C GLY A 132 -9.72 3.95 -13.86
N GLN A 133 -8.52 3.75 -13.31
CA GLN A 133 -8.12 2.52 -12.61
C GLN A 133 -9.01 2.24 -11.39
N THR A 134 -9.38 3.26 -10.61
CA THR A 134 -10.28 3.11 -9.45
C THR A 134 -11.69 2.68 -9.87
N LEU A 135 -12.27 3.32 -10.89
CA LEU A 135 -13.59 2.95 -11.42
C LEU A 135 -13.59 1.51 -11.94
N LEU A 136 -12.63 1.19 -12.80
CA LEU A 136 -12.41 -0.12 -13.44
C LEU A 136 -12.30 -1.25 -12.40
N LEU A 137 -11.45 -1.10 -11.39
CA LEU A 137 -11.27 -2.08 -10.32
C LEU A 137 -12.50 -2.18 -9.42
N THR A 138 -13.20 -1.07 -9.13
CA THR A 138 -14.44 -1.09 -8.34
C THR A 138 -15.57 -1.83 -9.07
N GLN A 139 -15.66 -1.67 -10.40
CA GLN A 139 -16.60 -2.40 -11.26
C GLN A 139 -16.26 -3.89 -11.38
N ALA A 140 -14.97 -4.24 -11.42
CA ALA A 140 -14.47 -5.61 -11.36
C ALA A 140 -14.67 -6.29 -9.98
N LYS A 141 -15.06 -5.52 -8.95
CA LYS A 141 -15.08 -5.90 -7.52
C LYS A 141 -13.70 -6.12 -6.88
N GLU A 142 -12.63 -5.70 -7.55
CA GLU A 142 -11.25 -5.75 -7.04
C GLU A 142 -10.99 -4.63 -6.02
N TYR A 143 -11.77 -4.65 -4.94
CA TYR A 143 -11.90 -3.53 -4.01
C TYR A 143 -10.58 -3.18 -3.31
N GLN A 144 -9.68 -4.14 -3.08
CA GLN A 144 -8.37 -3.85 -2.47
C GLN A 144 -7.45 -3.06 -3.42
N GLY A 145 -7.44 -3.42 -4.71
CA GLY A 145 -6.73 -2.66 -5.75
C GLY A 145 -7.35 -1.28 -5.99
N ALA A 146 -8.68 -1.20 -6.00
CA ALA A 146 -9.42 0.06 -6.12
C ALA A 146 -9.12 1.02 -4.95
N ARG A 147 -9.10 0.53 -3.71
CA ARG A 147 -8.74 1.32 -2.52
C ARG A 147 -7.30 1.83 -2.58
N ARG A 148 -6.35 1.01 -3.06
CA ARG A 148 -4.96 1.45 -3.30
C ARG A 148 -4.91 2.59 -4.32
N SER A 149 -5.52 2.40 -5.49
CA SER A 149 -5.58 3.40 -6.57
C SER A 149 -6.23 4.72 -6.12
N LEU A 150 -7.27 4.63 -5.28
CA LEU A 150 -7.97 5.79 -4.72
C LEU A 150 -7.10 6.58 -3.73
N GLY A 151 -6.27 5.89 -2.92
CA GLY A 151 -5.32 6.54 -2.01
C GLY A 151 -4.24 7.32 -2.77
N GLN A 152 -3.71 6.72 -3.84
CA GLN A 152 -2.73 7.37 -4.71
C GLN A 152 -3.31 8.59 -5.44
N LEU A 153 -4.58 8.52 -5.88
CA LEU A 153 -5.32 9.67 -6.42
C LEU A 153 -5.45 10.79 -5.38
N PHE A 154 -5.89 10.46 -4.17
CA PHE A 154 -6.10 11.43 -3.10
C PHE A 154 -4.82 12.16 -2.71
N HIS A 155 -3.69 11.46 -2.64
CA HIS A 155 -2.39 12.05 -2.35
C HIS A 155 -2.09 13.21 -3.30
N SER A 156 -1.97 12.92 -4.60
CA SER A 156 -1.66 13.91 -5.63
C SER A 156 -2.72 15.01 -5.76
N LEU A 157 -4.00 14.68 -5.53
CA LEU A 157 -5.09 15.67 -5.56
C LEU A 157 -5.04 16.63 -4.37
N GLN A 158 -4.55 16.17 -3.22
CA GLN A 158 -4.35 16.99 -2.03
C GLN A 158 -3.11 17.89 -2.21
N ASP A 159 -2.00 17.33 -2.71
CA ASP A 159 -0.74 18.03 -3.01
C ASP A 159 -0.90 19.22 -3.97
N PHE A 160 -1.83 19.13 -4.93
CA PHE A 160 -2.14 20.27 -5.79
C PHE A 160 -2.48 21.55 -4.99
N TYR A 161 -3.19 21.45 -3.87
CA TYR A 161 -3.61 22.61 -3.09
C TYR A 161 -2.53 23.11 -2.11
N SER A 162 -1.60 22.26 -1.69
CA SER A 162 -0.45 22.66 -0.86
C SER A 162 0.69 23.24 -1.70
N HIS A 163 1.00 22.66 -2.86
CA HIS A 163 2.23 22.95 -3.62
C HIS A 163 2.02 23.91 -4.82
N SER A 164 0.79 24.17 -5.28
CA SER A 164 0.48 25.19 -6.30
C SER A 164 0.14 26.57 -5.73
N ASN A 165 0.04 27.60 -6.57
CA ASN A 165 -0.47 28.93 -6.20
C ASN A 165 -2.02 29.06 -6.20
N TRP A 166 -2.78 27.96 -6.18
CA TRP A 166 -4.25 28.02 -6.30
C TRP A 166 -4.92 28.87 -5.22
N VAL A 167 -4.47 28.75 -3.96
CA VAL A 167 -5.00 29.53 -2.83
C VAL A 167 -4.57 30.99 -2.93
N GLU A 168 -3.35 31.24 -3.38
CA GLU A 168 -2.74 32.56 -3.55
C GLU A 168 -3.38 33.38 -4.69
N MET A 169 -3.94 32.72 -5.70
CA MET A 169 -4.84 33.33 -6.69
C MET A 169 -6.20 33.77 -6.09
N GLY A 170 -6.47 33.47 -4.81
CA GLY A 170 -7.72 33.80 -4.13
C GLY A 170 -8.88 32.88 -4.49
N GLN A 171 -8.60 31.70 -5.05
CA GLN A 171 -9.63 30.74 -5.46
C GLN A 171 -10.28 30.09 -4.23
N GLN A 172 -11.62 30.06 -4.22
CA GLN A 172 -12.43 29.46 -3.13
C GLN A 172 -13.22 28.22 -3.59
N ALA A 173 -12.96 27.75 -4.81
CA ALA A 173 -13.55 26.55 -5.38
C ALA A 173 -12.46 25.51 -5.71
N VAL A 174 -12.86 24.25 -5.81
CA VAL A 174 -12.01 23.15 -6.28
C VAL A 174 -11.67 23.32 -7.77
N TYR A 175 -10.45 22.98 -8.17
CA TYR A 175 -10.03 23.07 -9.57
C TYR A 175 -10.52 21.85 -10.36
N LEU A 176 -11.77 21.92 -10.84
CA LEU A 176 -12.46 20.79 -11.48
C LEU A 176 -11.72 20.18 -12.67
N HIS A 177 -10.95 20.98 -13.42
CA HIS A 177 -10.21 20.51 -14.60
C HIS A 177 -9.27 19.34 -14.29
N LEU A 178 -8.75 19.20 -13.06
CA LEU A 178 -7.84 18.10 -12.71
C LEU A 178 -8.43 16.72 -13.08
N LEU A 179 -9.72 16.51 -12.87
CA LEU A 179 -10.40 15.25 -13.16
C LEU A 179 -11.45 15.35 -14.28
N HIS A 180 -12.02 16.54 -14.51
CA HIS A 180 -13.06 16.77 -15.52
C HIS A 180 -12.47 17.55 -16.71
N PRO A 181 -12.04 16.89 -17.81
CA PRO A 181 -11.29 17.54 -18.89
C PRO A 181 -12.07 18.59 -19.68
N GLU A 182 -13.41 18.55 -19.63
CA GLU A 182 -14.32 19.52 -20.26
C GLU A 182 -14.38 20.86 -19.50
N GLU A 183 -13.93 20.91 -18.24
CA GLU A 183 -13.92 22.12 -17.42
C GLU A 183 -12.76 23.06 -17.80
N PRO A 184 -12.87 24.40 -17.61
CA PRO A 184 -11.84 25.33 -18.06
C PRO A 184 -10.46 25.14 -17.38
N SER A 185 -9.43 24.96 -18.19
CA SER A 185 -8.03 24.91 -17.74
C SER A 185 -7.45 26.30 -17.46
N VAL A 186 -6.77 26.49 -16.32
CA VAL A 186 -5.93 27.67 -16.07
C VAL A 186 -4.56 27.48 -16.75
N PRO A 187 -4.06 28.46 -17.53
CA PRO A 187 -2.76 28.35 -18.20
C PRO A 187 -1.59 28.28 -17.19
N VAL A 188 -0.66 27.36 -17.45
CA VAL A 188 0.57 27.18 -16.64
C VAL A 188 1.66 28.16 -17.08
N ALA A 189 2.43 28.71 -16.14
CA ALA A 189 3.56 29.58 -16.45
C ALA A 189 4.67 28.83 -17.23
N SER A 190 5.15 29.42 -18.33
CA SER A 190 6.20 28.82 -19.17
C SER A 190 7.56 28.78 -18.46
N GLU A 191 8.49 27.91 -18.87
CA GLU A 191 9.82 27.76 -18.25
C GLU A 191 10.57 29.11 -18.13
N GLU A 192 10.45 29.98 -19.14
CA GLU A 192 11.05 31.30 -19.16
C GLU A 192 10.26 32.41 -18.43
N THR A 193 9.09 32.11 -17.86
CA THR A 193 8.27 33.04 -17.05
C THR A 193 8.72 32.97 -15.57
N PRO A 194 9.31 34.03 -14.98
CA PRO A 194 9.57 34.06 -13.54
C PRO A 194 8.26 34.03 -12.74
N THR A 195 8.24 33.33 -11.61
CA THR A 195 7.01 33.15 -10.81
C THR A 195 7.17 33.58 -9.35
N CYS A 196 8.39 33.53 -8.80
CA CYS A 196 8.71 34.00 -7.44
C CYS A 196 9.86 35.01 -7.39
N ALA A 197 9.79 35.91 -6.39
CA ALA A 197 10.88 36.71 -5.86
C ALA A 197 11.56 35.99 -4.67
N GLU A 198 12.74 36.48 -4.25
CA GLU A 198 13.54 35.88 -3.18
C GLU A 198 12.99 36.17 -1.77
N CYS A 199 12.99 35.14 -0.93
CA CYS A 199 12.51 35.18 0.45
C CYS A 199 13.47 34.48 1.41
N TYR A 200 14.28 35.27 2.14
CA TYR A 200 15.24 34.77 3.13
C TYR A 200 14.62 34.56 4.54
N ARG A 201 13.32 34.22 4.63
CA ARG A 201 12.59 34.05 5.90
C ARG A 201 11.82 32.73 5.91
N PHE A 202 11.62 32.18 7.11
CA PHE A 202 10.72 31.04 7.35
C PHE A 202 9.23 31.32 7.02
N SER A 203 8.84 32.56 6.74
CA SER A 203 7.48 32.87 6.27
C SER A 203 7.55 33.85 5.11
N CYS A 204 7.07 33.42 3.95
CA CYS A 204 7.23 34.11 2.68
C CYS A 204 5.95 34.82 2.27
N TYR A 205 5.68 35.96 2.90
CA TYR A 205 4.51 36.78 2.55
C TYR A 205 4.73 37.53 1.23
N ASN A 206 3.93 37.19 0.20
CA ASN A 206 3.91 37.84 -1.11
C ASN A 206 5.23 37.73 -1.91
N ASN A 207 5.86 36.54 -1.91
CA ASN A 207 6.99 36.25 -2.80
C ASN A 207 6.56 35.96 -4.25
N LEU A 208 5.35 35.42 -4.47
CA LEU A 208 4.76 35.27 -5.80
C LEU A 208 4.65 36.62 -6.50
N LEU A 209 5.04 36.67 -7.77
CA LEU A 209 4.97 37.88 -8.59
C LEU A 209 3.52 38.22 -8.93
N GLU A 210 3.18 39.52 -9.06
CA GLU A 210 1.80 39.96 -9.33
C GLU A 210 1.22 39.36 -10.63
N GLU A 211 2.07 38.97 -11.59
CA GLU A 211 1.66 38.29 -12.82
C GLU A 211 0.97 36.94 -12.56
N MET A 212 1.27 36.28 -11.43
CA MET A 212 0.68 34.99 -11.03
C MET A 212 -0.67 35.14 -10.32
N ILE A 213 -1.08 36.35 -9.92
CA ILE A 213 -2.22 36.56 -9.00
C ILE A 213 -3.21 37.63 -9.51
N ARG A 214 -2.74 38.70 -10.17
CA ARG A 214 -3.53 39.94 -10.38
C ARG A 214 -3.80 40.32 -11.83
N GLN A 215 -3.45 39.46 -12.80
CA GLN A 215 -3.82 39.69 -14.21
C GLN A 215 -5.26 39.30 -14.50
N THR A 216 -5.79 39.74 -15.65
CA THR A 216 -7.11 39.31 -16.17
C THR A 216 -7.16 37.81 -16.48
N GLU A 217 -6.01 37.20 -16.71
CA GLU A 217 -5.80 35.75 -16.86
C GLU A 217 -4.60 35.38 -15.98
N PRO A 218 -4.79 34.90 -14.73
CA PRO A 218 -3.67 34.53 -13.86
C PRO A 218 -3.03 33.22 -14.31
N LEU A 219 -1.74 33.07 -14.03
CA LEU A 219 -0.96 31.88 -14.39
C LEU A 219 -0.79 30.93 -13.19
N LEU A 220 -0.92 29.63 -13.46
CA LEU A 220 -0.66 28.56 -12.51
C LEU A 220 0.85 28.27 -12.43
N THR A 221 1.39 28.22 -11.22
CA THR A 221 2.77 27.84 -10.88
C THR A 221 2.75 26.90 -9.68
N THR A 222 3.78 26.07 -9.54
CA THR A 222 4.00 25.24 -8.34
C THR A 222 5.38 25.50 -7.76
N GLY A 223 5.63 24.98 -6.55
CA GLY A 223 6.97 24.92 -5.97
C GLY A 223 7.77 23.77 -6.58
N TYR A 224 9.03 24.01 -6.94
CA TYR A 224 9.95 22.94 -7.34
C TYR A 224 10.61 22.34 -6.09
N PHE A 225 10.67 21.01 -5.97
CA PHE A 225 11.29 20.33 -4.83
C PHE A 225 12.66 19.72 -5.19
N SER A 226 13.57 19.72 -4.22
CA SER A 226 14.85 19.01 -4.27
C SER A 226 15.74 19.41 -5.46
N ALA A 227 16.23 18.44 -6.24
CA ALA A 227 17.15 18.65 -7.37
C ALA A 227 16.64 18.09 -8.71
N TYR A 228 15.47 17.43 -8.74
CA TYR A 228 14.84 16.94 -9.95
C TYR A 228 13.33 17.25 -9.93
N PRO A 229 12.80 18.01 -10.90
CA PRO A 229 13.50 18.59 -12.04
C PRO A 229 14.36 19.79 -11.59
N VAL A 230 15.42 20.10 -12.34
CA VAL A 230 16.28 21.25 -12.02
C VAL A 230 15.45 22.53 -12.07
N LYS A 231 15.37 23.27 -10.95
CA LYS A 231 14.53 24.46 -10.83
C LYS A 231 14.97 25.56 -11.82
N PRO A 232 14.12 26.02 -12.75
CA PRO A 232 14.46 27.10 -13.66
C PRO A 232 14.66 28.45 -12.93
N PRO A 233 15.49 29.37 -13.44
CA PRO A 233 15.77 30.64 -12.78
C PRO A 233 14.52 31.50 -12.57
N GLY A 234 14.26 31.92 -11.33
CA GLY A 234 13.10 32.75 -10.98
C GLY A 234 11.81 31.95 -10.71
N LYS A 235 11.87 30.61 -10.70
CA LYS A 235 10.76 29.76 -10.28
C LYS A 235 10.70 29.59 -8.77
N CYS A 236 9.48 29.46 -8.26
CA CYS A 236 9.22 29.14 -6.87
C CYS A 236 9.85 27.81 -6.47
N SER A 237 10.50 27.78 -5.31
CA SER A 237 10.81 26.53 -4.61
C SER A 237 9.56 25.99 -3.90
N HIS A 238 9.57 24.71 -3.57
CA HIS A 238 8.69 24.13 -2.57
C HIS A 238 8.95 24.79 -1.21
N GLY A 239 10.20 24.75 -0.76
CA GLY A 239 10.66 25.34 0.50
C GLY A 239 10.48 24.42 1.71
N GLY A 240 10.72 24.99 2.90
CA GLY A 240 10.81 24.24 4.16
C GLY A 240 12.20 23.67 4.45
N ILE A 241 12.48 23.27 5.69
CA ILE A 241 13.82 22.79 6.07
C ILE A 241 14.27 21.50 5.35
N LEU A 242 13.36 20.75 4.74
CA LEU A 242 13.64 19.50 4.01
C LEU A 242 13.94 19.73 2.52
N ASP A 243 13.39 20.78 1.89
CA ASP A 243 13.66 21.09 0.49
C ASP A 243 15.06 21.69 0.27
N SER A 244 15.89 21.03 -0.54
CA SER A 244 17.21 21.55 -0.93
C SER A 244 17.14 22.62 -2.03
N SER A 245 16.03 22.75 -2.76
CA SER A 245 15.85 23.75 -3.81
C SER A 245 15.75 25.18 -3.26
N ARG A 246 15.33 25.34 -2.00
CA ARG A 246 15.06 26.64 -1.34
C ARG A 246 16.23 27.64 -1.34
N HIS A 247 17.45 27.14 -1.56
CA HIS A 247 18.70 27.92 -1.64
C HIS A 247 19.14 28.22 -3.09
N GLN A 248 18.30 27.89 -4.07
CA GLN A 248 18.49 28.19 -5.50
C GLN A 248 17.63 29.42 -5.84
N GLY A 249 18.16 30.32 -6.69
CA GLY A 249 17.63 31.67 -6.93
C GLY A 249 16.10 31.75 -7.14
N ALA A 250 15.50 32.85 -6.67
CA ALA A 250 14.15 32.84 -6.07
C ALA A 250 14.08 31.90 -4.85
N GLU A 251 14.92 32.19 -3.85
CA GLU A 251 15.02 31.48 -2.57
C GLU A 251 13.71 31.55 -1.74
N GLY A 252 13.55 30.59 -0.83
CA GLY A 252 12.36 30.44 0.03
C GLY A 252 11.46 29.30 -0.46
N GLY A 253 10.18 29.58 -0.69
CA GLY A 253 9.26 28.65 -1.34
C GLY A 253 7.79 29.03 -1.19
N ILE A 254 6.87 28.16 -1.63
CA ILE A 254 5.41 28.42 -1.61
C ILE A 254 4.55 27.28 -1.03
N ASN A 255 5.17 26.23 -0.46
CA ASN A 255 4.41 25.12 0.12
C ASN A 255 3.54 25.56 1.32
N LYS A 256 2.48 24.79 1.57
CA LYS A 256 1.42 25.07 2.56
C LYS A 256 1.11 23.83 3.41
N ASP A 257 2.08 22.95 3.62
CA ASP A 257 1.85 21.57 4.07
C ASP A 257 1.59 21.50 5.58
N SER A 258 2.08 22.48 6.33
CA SER A 258 1.91 22.55 7.78
C SER A 258 1.65 23.97 8.26
N THR A 259 1.11 24.10 9.47
CA THR A 259 1.10 25.37 10.22
C THR A 259 2.49 25.74 10.78
N SER A 260 3.54 24.95 10.53
CA SER A 260 4.88 25.18 11.04
C SER A 260 5.72 25.99 10.03
N PRO A 261 6.14 27.24 10.33
CA PRO A 261 6.94 28.06 9.42
C PRO A 261 8.33 27.46 9.12
N LEU A 262 8.80 26.48 9.90
CA LEU A 262 10.05 25.77 9.59
C LEU A 262 9.90 24.83 8.39
N PHE A 263 8.72 24.22 8.21
CA PHE A 263 8.43 23.28 7.13
C PHE A 263 7.68 23.94 5.98
N SER A 264 6.90 24.98 6.25
CA SER A 264 6.01 25.58 5.25
C SER A 264 6.13 27.09 5.13
N PRO A 265 6.74 27.62 4.04
CA PRO A 265 6.87 29.06 3.82
C PRO A 265 5.53 29.81 3.82
N HIS A 266 4.47 29.17 3.33
CA HIS A 266 3.09 29.71 3.28
C HIS A 266 2.17 29.04 4.32
N HIS A 267 2.70 28.62 5.47
CA HIS A 267 1.94 28.03 6.60
C HIS A 267 0.65 28.76 7.00
N TYR A 268 0.55 30.06 6.71
CA TYR A 268 -0.61 30.92 6.98
C TYR A 268 -1.77 30.76 5.97
N LEU A 269 -1.62 29.97 4.91
CA LEU A 269 -2.67 29.58 3.95
C LEU A 269 -3.01 28.08 4.02
N HIS A 270 -2.40 27.39 4.98
CA HIS A 270 -2.48 25.94 5.13
C HIS A 270 -3.91 25.42 5.36
N LYS A 271 -4.74 26.17 6.07
CA LYS A 271 -6.11 25.74 6.43
C LYS A 271 -7.08 25.92 5.27
N GLU A 272 -6.87 26.95 4.48
CA GLU A 272 -7.54 27.22 3.20
C GLU A 272 -7.18 26.15 2.17
N ALA A 273 -5.89 25.78 2.07
CA ALA A 273 -5.42 24.67 1.24
C ALA A 273 -6.05 23.33 1.66
N ALA A 274 -5.98 22.98 2.95
CA ALA A 274 -6.53 21.74 3.48
C ALA A 274 -8.06 21.66 3.32
N HIS A 275 -8.77 22.78 3.46
CA HIS A 275 -10.22 22.83 3.22
C HIS A 275 -10.57 22.54 1.75
N LEU A 276 -9.84 23.11 0.80
CA LEU A 276 -10.03 22.85 -0.63
C LEU A 276 -9.63 21.41 -1.01
N ALA A 277 -8.53 20.90 -0.48
CA ALA A 277 -8.07 19.52 -0.64
C ALA A 277 -9.09 18.50 -0.09
N THR A 278 -9.64 18.74 1.10
CA THR A 278 -10.73 17.93 1.69
C THR A 278 -11.99 18.00 0.82
N THR A 279 -12.35 19.19 0.33
CA THR A 279 -13.53 19.39 -0.53
C THR A 279 -13.37 18.69 -1.89
N ALA A 280 -12.15 18.67 -2.46
CA ALA A 280 -11.84 17.92 -3.67
C ALA A 280 -11.91 16.40 -3.41
N THR A 281 -11.34 15.92 -2.31
CA THR A 281 -11.39 14.52 -1.88
C THR A 281 -12.84 14.04 -1.71
N LEU A 282 -13.68 14.83 -1.03
CA LEU A 282 -15.12 14.61 -0.91
C LEU A 282 -15.81 14.58 -2.28
N ARG A 283 -15.44 15.47 -3.20
CA ARG A 283 -16.04 15.51 -4.54
C ARG A 283 -15.70 14.25 -5.36
N VAL A 284 -14.47 13.75 -5.30
CA VAL A 284 -14.09 12.48 -5.95
C VAL A 284 -14.92 11.32 -5.43
N LEU A 285 -15.18 11.26 -4.11
CA LEU A 285 -16.02 10.22 -3.54
C LEU A 285 -17.50 10.36 -3.92
N GLN A 286 -18.01 11.59 -4.03
CA GLN A 286 -19.35 11.86 -4.57
C GLN A 286 -19.47 11.37 -6.02
N ASP A 287 -18.52 11.74 -6.89
CA ASP A 287 -18.50 11.33 -8.29
C ASP A 287 -18.34 9.80 -8.41
N LEU A 288 -17.43 9.18 -7.63
CA LEU A 288 -17.22 7.73 -7.61
C LEU A 288 -18.52 6.99 -7.26
N ARG A 289 -19.21 7.42 -6.21
CA ARG A 289 -20.51 6.88 -5.80
C ARG A 289 -21.58 7.02 -6.89
N ASN A 290 -21.58 8.13 -7.62
CA ASN A 290 -22.55 8.37 -8.69
C ASN A 290 -22.30 7.42 -9.87
N GLU A 291 -21.03 7.20 -10.24
CA GLU A 291 -20.63 6.31 -11.35
C GLU A 291 -20.79 4.81 -11.03
N VAL A 292 -20.34 4.33 -9.86
CA VAL A 292 -20.43 2.90 -9.50
C VAL A 292 -21.75 2.50 -8.84
N GLY A 293 -22.55 3.50 -8.45
CA GLY A 293 -23.79 3.33 -7.68
C GLY A 293 -23.55 3.10 -6.17
N PRO A 294 -24.53 3.44 -5.31
CA PRO A 294 -24.34 3.45 -3.86
C PRO A 294 -24.03 2.08 -3.26
N ASN A 295 -24.60 0.99 -3.80
CA ASN A 295 -24.31 -0.36 -3.33
C ASN A 295 -22.84 -0.74 -3.58
N SER A 296 -22.31 -0.47 -4.77
CA SER A 296 -20.91 -0.77 -5.12
C SER A 296 -19.94 0.12 -4.34
N PHE A 297 -20.33 1.38 -4.08
CA PHE A 297 -19.58 2.31 -3.25
C PHE A 297 -19.48 1.83 -1.79
N LEU A 298 -20.60 1.45 -1.17
CA LEU A 298 -20.61 0.87 0.18
C LEU A 298 -19.83 -0.47 0.24
N ARG A 299 -19.79 -1.22 -0.86
CA ARG A 299 -18.97 -2.44 -0.99
C ARG A 299 -17.47 -2.17 -1.07
N LEU A 300 -17.04 -1.12 -1.78
CA LEU A 300 -15.65 -0.67 -1.82
C LEU A 300 -15.09 -0.42 -0.41
N PHE A 301 -15.94 0.05 0.51
CA PHE A 301 -15.59 0.32 1.91
C PHE A 301 -16.11 -0.73 2.91
N SER A 302 -16.46 -1.95 2.46
CA SER A 302 -16.88 -3.07 3.34
C SER A 302 -18.08 -2.78 4.27
N VAL A 303 -18.89 -1.76 3.98
CA VAL A 303 -19.92 -1.21 4.88
C VAL A 303 -21.14 -2.14 4.99
N GLN A 304 -21.60 -2.41 6.21
CA GLN A 304 -22.80 -3.21 6.52
C GLN A 304 -22.86 -4.61 5.85
N GLN A 305 -21.73 -5.14 5.38
CA GLN A 305 -21.65 -6.50 4.86
C GLN A 305 -21.55 -7.52 6.02
N PRO A 306 -22.25 -8.67 5.94
CA PRO A 306 -21.89 -9.80 6.78
C PRO A 306 -20.53 -10.38 6.33
N PRO A 307 -19.72 -10.98 7.23
CA PRO A 307 -18.43 -11.58 6.87
C PRO A 307 -18.54 -12.56 5.69
N ALA A 308 -17.48 -12.67 4.88
CA ALA A 308 -17.45 -13.65 3.79
C ALA A 308 -17.62 -15.08 4.36
N LEU A 309 -18.43 -15.91 3.71
CA LEU A 309 -18.54 -17.33 4.06
C LEU A 309 -17.64 -18.12 3.10
N VAL A 310 -16.50 -18.60 3.61
CA VAL A 310 -15.44 -19.21 2.79
C VAL A 310 -15.24 -20.68 3.16
N PHE A 311 -15.57 -21.58 2.23
CA PHE A 311 -15.42 -23.03 2.37
C PHE A 311 -14.33 -23.57 1.45
N VAL A 312 -13.40 -24.34 2.02
CA VAL A 312 -12.39 -25.11 1.28
C VAL A 312 -12.71 -26.58 1.52
N MET A 313 -13.20 -27.26 0.50
CA MET A 313 -13.90 -28.55 0.65
C MET A 313 -13.20 -29.66 -0.12
N ASP A 314 -12.71 -30.67 0.62
CA ASP A 314 -12.26 -31.92 0.03
C ASP A 314 -13.47 -32.65 -0.59
N THR A 315 -13.30 -33.13 -1.82
CA THR A 315 -14.33 -33.75 -2.67
C THR A 315 -14.07 -35.23 -2.95
N THR A 316 -13.08 -35.83 -2.29
CA THR A 316 -12.76 -37.26 -2.38
C THR A 316 -13.96 -38.15 -2.00
N GLY A 317 -13.93 -39.41 -2.45
CA GLY A 317 -15.01 -40.38 -2.22
C GLY A 317 -15.37 -40.70 -0.75
N SER A 318 -14.60 -40.20 0.23
CA SER A 318 -14.86 -40.35 1.67
C SER A 318 -15.66 -39.19 2.28
N MET A 319 -15.71 -38.01 1.64
CA MET A 319 -16.18 -36.72 2.20
C MET A 319 -17.71 -36.51 2.26
N PHE A 320 -18.51 -37.58 2.22
CA PHE A 320 -19.96 -37.50 2.09
C PHE A 320 -20.67 -36.83 3.28
N GLU A 321 -20.29 -37.16 4.52
CA GLU A 321 -20.93 -36.64 5.74
C GLU A 321 -20.49 -35.18 6.01
N GLU A 322 -19.28 -34.85 5.59
CA GLU A 322 -18.62 -33.56 5.73
C GLU A 322 -19.22 -32.53 4.76
N ILE A 323 -19.39 -32.91 3.48
CA ILE A 323 -20.14 -32.12 2.49
C ILE A 323 -21.60 -31.94 2.93
N THR A 324 -22.24 -32.99 3.45
CA THR A 324 -23.62 -32.93 3.97
C THR A 324 -23.72 -31.98 5.17
N ALA A 325 -22.76 -31.98 6.08
CA ALA A 325 -22.71 -31.05 7.20
C ALA A 325 -22.54 -29.59 6.71
N ALA A 326 -21.62 -29.34 5.79
CA ALA A 326 -21.37 -28.01 5.24
C ALA A 326 -22.59 -27.43 4.49
N ARG A 327 -23.33 -28.25 3.73
CA ARG A 327 -24.61 -27.86 3.09
C ARG A 327 -25.63 -27.35 4.10
N LEU A 328 -25.83 -28.12 5.17
CA LEU A 328 -26.79 -27.77 6.23
C LEU A 328 -26.38 -26.48 6.97
N ARG A 329 -25.07 -26.22 7.12
CA ARG A 329 -24.56 -24.98 7.73
C ARG A 329 -24.65 -23.78 6.80
N ALA A 330 -24.31 -23.93 5.52
CA ALA A 330 -24.55 -22.88 4.51
C ALA A 330 -26.03 -22.44 4.51
N LEU A 331 -26.95 -23.41 4.49
CA LEU A 331 -28.39 -23.16 4.55
C LEU A 331 -28.81 -22.45 5.85
N SER A 332 -28.30 -22.89 7.01
CA SER A 332 -28.57 -22.25 8.30
C SER A 332 -28.11 -20.79 8.33
N ILE A 333 -26.88 -20.53 7.89
CA ILE A 333 -26.26 -19.19 7.86
C ILE A 333 -26.97 -18.26 6.87
N ILE A 334 -27.38 -18.76 5.69
CA ILE A 334 -28.19 -18.02 4.73
C ILE A 334 -29.54 -17.61 5.36
N GLN A 335 -30.25 -18.55 6.00
CA GLN A 335 -31.52 -18.26 6.67
C GLN A 335 -31.37 -17.38 7.92
N ALA A 336 -30.19 -17.33 8.55
CA ALA A 336 -29.89 -16.42 9.64
C ALA A 336 -29.61 -15.00 9.13
N ARG A 337 -28.85 -14.88 8.02
CA ARG A 337 -28.57 -13.61 7.33
C ARG A 337 -29.84 -12.96 6.78
N GLU A 338 -30.74 -13.74 6.16
CA GLU A 338 -32.05 -13.26 5.65
C GLU A 338 -32.94 -12.66 6.77
N LYS A 339 -32.81 -13.14 8.01
CA LYS A 339 -33.56 -12.64 9.18
C LYS A 339 -32.88 -11.44 9.86
N SER A 340 -31.65 -11.09 9.47
CA SER A 340 -30.88 -9.98 10.05
C SER A 340 -31.32 -8.65 9.47
N ARG A 341 -31.74 -7.72 10.33
CA ARG A 341 -32.04 -6.32 9.94
C ARG A 341 -30.80 -5.42 9.88
N ARG A 342 -29.61 -5.92 10.23
CA ARG A 342 -28.36 -5.12 10.33
C ARG A 342 -27.53 -5.08 9.05
N THR A 343 -27.84 -5.92 8.07
CA THR A 343 -27.05 -6.10 6.85
C THR A 343 -27.89 -5.73 5.65
N SER A 344 -27.68 -4.52 5.12
CA SER A 344 -28.39 -3.98 3.95
C SER A 344 -27.91 -4.57 2.62
N LEU A 345 -26.70 -5.12 2.60
CA LEU A 345 -26.06 -5.72 1.44
C LEU A 345 -25.88 -7.23 1.64
N PRO A 346 -26.03 -8.06 0.57
CA PRO A 346 -25.57 -9.44 0.62
C PRO A 346 -24.04 -9.47 0.80
N GLY A 347 -23.53 -10.42 1.58
CA GLY A 347 -22.09 -10.66 1.71
C GLY A 347 -21.63 -11.80 0.82
N THR A 348 -20.34 -11.80 0.48
CA THR A 348 -19.73 -12.76 -0.43
C THR A 348 -19.76 -14.19 0.11
N PHE A 349 -20.00 -15.15 -0.78
CA PHE A 349 -19.83 -16.57 -0.54
C PHE A 349 -18.74 -17.13 -1.48
N ILE A 350 -17.81 -17.92 -0.94
CA ILE A 350 -16.69 -18.50 -1.69
C ILE A 350 -16.62 -20.00 -1.38
N LEU A 351 -16.56 -20.82 -2.43
CA LEU A 351 -16.32 -22.26 -2.34
C LEU A 351 -15.12 -22.65 -3.21
N VAL A 352 -14.15 -23.36 -2.63
CA VAL A 352 -13.01 -23.94 -3.37
C VAL A 352 -12.99 -25.46 -3.12
N PRO A 353 -13.45 -26.29 -4.07
CA PRO A 353 -13.35 -27.74 -3.97
C PRO A 353 -11.92 -28.23 -4.25
N PHE A 354 -11.53 -29.38 -3.70
CA PHE A 354 -10.26 -30.03 -4.06
C PHE A 354 -10.25 -31.55 -3.89
N HIS A 355 -9.31 -32.19 -4.56
CA HIS A 355 -8.88 -33.58 -4.43
C HIS A 355 -7.51 -33.75 -5.12
N ASP A 356 -6.94 -34.94 -5.12
CA ASP A 356 -5.76 -35.29 -5.89
C ASP A 356 -6.15 -35.84 -7.28
N PRO A 357 -5.62 -35.29 -8.39
CA PRO A 357 -4.64 -34.20 -8.51
C PRO A 357 -5.25 -32.80 -8.74
N GLY A 358 -6.58 -32.63 -8.65
CA GLY A 358 -7.31 -31.43 -9.08
C GLY A 358 -7.89 -30.57 -7.95
N PHE A 359 -7.61 -29.27 -7.98
CA PHE A 359 -8.14 -28.28 -7.04
C PHE A 359 -8.77 -27.07 -7.77
N GLY A 360 -9.76 -26.44 -7.14
CA GLY A 360 -10.56 -25.39 -7.76
C GLY A 360 -11.53 -25.90 -8.83
N PRO A 361 -12.09 -25.00 -9.67
CA PRO A 361 -11.89 -23.55 -9.67
C PRO A 361 -12.52 -22.89 -8.43
N VAL A 362 -12.21 -21.60 -8.21
CA VAL A 362 -12.90 -20.79 -7.19
C VAL A 362 -14.32 -20.50 -7.66
N MET A 363 -15.30 -20.79 -6.80
CA MET A 363 -16.71 -20.48 -7.03
C MET A 363 -17.14 -19.37 -6.07
N GLU A 364 -17.08 -18.13 -6.56
CA GLU A 364 -17.52 -16.94 -5.83
C GLU A 364 -18.94 -16.53 -6.27
N THR A 365 -19.76 -16.04 -5.33
CA THR A 365 -21.02 -15.35 -5.64
C THR A 365 -21.54 -14.52 -4.47
N ASP A 366 -22.34 -13.49 -4.77
CA ASP A 366 -23.16 -12.74 -3.80
C ASP A 366 -24.55 -13.35 -3.59
N ASN A 367 -24.95 -14.30 -4.46
CA ASN A 367 -26.30 -14.84 -4.51
C ASN A 367 -26.41 -16.13 -3.67
N PRO A 368 -27.17 -16.14 -2.56
CA PRO A 368 -27.28 -17.31 -1.69
C PRO A 368 -27.88 -18.53 -2.39
N TYR A 369 -28.76 -18.34 -3.39
CA TYR A 369 -29.30 -19.46 -4.17
C TYR A 369 -28.24 -20.09 -5.07
N GLN A 370 -27.36 -19.26 -5.66
CA GLN A 370 -26.27 -19.75 -6.50
C GLN A 370 -25.18 -20.44 -5.66
N PHE A 371 -24.90 -19.94 -4.45
CA PHE A 371 -24.00 -20.64 -3.52
C PHE A 371 -24.58 -22.00 -3.10
N MET A 372 -25.89 -22.09 -2.83
CA MET A 372 -26.52 -23.38 -2.56
C MET A 372 -26.52 -24.32 -3.78
N GLN A 373 -26.61 -23.80 -5.01
CA GLN A 373 -26.39 -24.61 -6.23
C GLN A 373 -24.96 -25.18 -6.26
N TYR A 374 -23.94 -24.34 -6.13
CA TYR A 374 -22.54 -24.80 -6.05
C TYR A 374 -22.32 -25.86 -4.96
N MET A 375 -22.97 -25.69 -3.79
CA MET A 375 -22.89 -26.64 -2.68
C MET A 375 -23.58 -27.97 -2.98
N GLU A 376 -24.74 -27.98 -3.64
CA GLU A 376 -25.47 -29.21 -4.02
C GLU A 376 -24.82 -29.95 -5.21
N ASP A 377 -24.18 -29.21 -6.13
CA ASP A 377 -23.44 -29.78 -7.27
C ASP A 377 -22.15 -30.52 -6.85
N LEU A 378 -21.67 -30.32 -5.62
CA LEU A 378 -20.55 -31.11 -5.08
C LEU A 378 -20.89 -32.61 -5.02
N THR A 379 -19.93 -33.45 -5.39
CA THR A 379 -20.03 -34.90 -5.24
C THR A 379 -18.80 -35.45 -4.55
N ALA A 380 -18.97 -36.26 -3.50
CA ALA A 380 -17.91 -37.08 -2.92
C ALA A 380 -17.52 -38.21 -3.90
N LEU A 381 -16.68 -37.90 -4.89
CA LEU A 381 -16.30 -38.78 -5.99
C LEU A 381 -14.87 -38.48 -6.44
N GLY A 382 -14.10 -39.54 -6.73
CA GLY A 382 -12.68 -39.41 -7.04
C GLY A 382 -11.81 -39.37 -5.78
N GLY A 383 -10.70 -38.65 -5.86
CA GLY A 383 -9.54 -38.82 -4.98
C GLY A 383 -8.54 -39.84 -5.54
N GLY A 384 -7.25 -39.53 -5.37
CA GLY A 384 -6.13 -40.37 -5.82
C GLY A 384 -5.65 -41.30 -4.71
N ASP A 385 -4.48 -41.00 -4.17
CA ASP A 385 -4.07 -41.44 -2.85
C ASP A 385 -3.81 -40.25 -1.92
N GLU A 386 -4.20 -40.37 -0.65
CA GLU A 386 -3.76 -39.44 0.39
C GLU A 386 -2.22 -39.40 0.37
N PRO A 387 -1.58 -38.22 0.32
CA PRO A 387 -2.13 -36.90 0.64
C PRO A 387 -2.83 -36.15 -0.51
N GLU A 388 -3.62 -35.12 -0.18
CA GLU A 388 -4.51 -34.36 -1.09
C GLU A 388 -4.06 -32.90 -1.30
N MET A 389 -4.56 -32.20 -2.33
CA MET A 389 -4.12 -30.85 -2.75
C MET A 389 -4.74 -29.68 -1.94
N CYS A 390 -4.69 -29.79 -0.61
CA CYS A 390 -5.38 -28.89 0.31
C CYS A 390 -4.81 -27.45 0.35
N LEU A 391 -3.49 -27.26 0.34
CA LEU A 391 -2.91 -25.93 0.49
C LEU A 391 -3.04 -25.07 -0.77
N SER A 392 -3.15 -25.70 -1.94
CA SER A 392 -3.42 -25.04 -3.22
C SER A 392 -4.83 -24.44 -3.21
N ALA A 393 -5.81 -25.21 -2.73
CA ALA A 393 -7.19 -24.76 -2.55
C ALA A 393 -7.32 -23.67 -1.47
N LEU A 394 -6.57 -23.81 -0.35
CA LEU A 394 -6.52 -22.79 0.69
C LEU A 394 -5.82 -21.50 0.21
N GLN A 395 -4.77 -21.59 -0.61
CA GLN A 395 -4.13 -20.42 -1.22
C GLN A 395 -5.12 -19.67 -2.12
N LEU A 396 -5.84 -20.37 -3.01
CA LEU A 396 -6.88 -19.76 -3.84
C LEU A 396 -7.98 -19.09 -2.99
N ALA A 397 -8.46 -19.76 -1.94
CA ALA A 397 -9.46 -19.19 -1.04
C ALA A 397 -8.95 -17.92 -0.35
N LEU A 398 -7.70 -17.89 0.12
CA LEU A 398 -7.08 -16.71 0.72
C LEU A 398 -6.87 -15.57 -0.29
N THR A 399 -6.49 -15.87 -1.53
CA THR A 399 -6.40 -14.85 -2.61
C THR A 399 -7.73 -14.17 -2.86
N HIS A 400 -8.84 -14.91 -2.97
CA HIS A 400 -10.17 -14.33 -3.23
C HIS A 400 -10.90 -13.80 -1.97
N SER A 401 -10.51 -14.21 -0.77
CA SER A 401 -11.15 -13.72 0.47
C SER A 401 -10.86 -12.23 0.72
N PRO A 402 -11.85 -11.42 1.14
CA PRO A 402 -11.59 -10.11 1.73
C PRO A 402 -10.70 -10.21 2.99
N PRO A 403 -9.95 -9.17 3.36
CA PRO A 403 -9.30 -9.10 4.67
C PRO A 403 -10.27 -9.29 5.83
N LEU A 404 -9.77 -9.79 6.96
CA LEU A 404 -10.51 -10.10 8.18
C LEU A 404 -11.56 -11.24 8.03
N SER A 405 -11.46 -12.05 6.98
CA SER A 405 -12.35 -13.20 6.75
C SER A 405 -12.05 -14.38 7.67
N GLU A 406 -12.92 -15.39 7.63
CA GLU A 406 -12.69 -16.69 8.26
C GLU A 406 -12.96 -17.83 7.28
N VAL A 407 -12.00 -18.74 7.17
CA VAL A 407 -11.97 -19.86 6.21
C VAL A 407 -12.18 -21.16 6.96
N PHE A 408 -13.09 -22.00 6.45
CA PHE A 408 -13.36 -23.32 7.00
C PHE A 408 -12.93 -24.41 6.02
N VAL A 409 -11.92 -25.17 6.41
CA VAL A 409 -11.34 -26.27 5.64
C VAL A 409 -11.93 -27.59 6.13
N PHE A 410 -12.52 -28.38 5.24
CA PHE A 410 -13.10 -29.70 5.53
C PHE A 410 -12.32 -30.77 4.77
N THR A 411 -11.74 -31.76 5.46
CA THR A 411 -11.01 -32.91 4.86
C THR A 411 -10.83 -34.07 5.86
N ASP A 412 -10.63 -35.30 5.38
CA ASP A 412 -10.10 -36.41 6.19
C ASP A 412 -8.62 -36.76 5.90
N ALA A 413 -7.96 -35.95 5.07
CA ALA A 413 -6.66 -36.23 4.46
C ALA A 413 -5.57 -35.20 4.79
N SER A 414 -4.30 -35.63 4.76
CA SER A 414 -3.13 -34.76 4.95
C SER A 414 -2.71 -34.04 3.65
N PRO A 415 -1.97 -32.91 3.71
CA PRO A 415 -1.69 -32.07 2.54
C PRO A 415 -0.46 -32.53 1.73
N LYS A 416 -0.63 -32.73 0.42
CA LYS A 416 0.40 -33.17 -0.54
C LYS A 416 1.36 -32.04 -0.85
N ASP A 417 0.79 -30.84 -0.95
CA ASP A 417 1.38 -29.58 -1.38
C ASP A 417 2.01 -28.75 -0.25
N HIS A 418 2.52 -29.41 0.80
CA HIS A 418 3.24 -28.83 1.95
C HIS A 418 4.23 -27.69 1.63
N HIS A 419 4.88 -27.71 0.45
CA HIS A 419 5.75 -26.65 -0.07
C HIS A 419 5.07 -25.28 -0.28
N LEU A 420 3.74 -25.20 -0.15
CA LEU A 420 2.96 -23.96 -0.17
C LEU A 420 2.87 -23.27 1.21
N GLN A 421 3.29 -23.92 2.31
CA GLN A 421 3.15 -23.44 3.69
C GLN A 421 3.44 -21.94 3.85
N SER A 422 4.61 -21.47 3.41
CA SER A 422 5.03 -20.07 3.60
C SER A 422 4.20 -19.06 2.82
N ALA A 423 3.60 -19.46 1.69
CA ALA A 423 2.71 -18.60 0.90
C ALA A 423 1.33 -18.50 1.54
N VAL A 424 0.80 -19.62 2.03
CA VAL A 424 -0.44 -19.66 2.82
C VAL A 424 -0.28 -18.85 4.11
N GLN A 425 0.85 -18.99 4.83
CA GLN A 425 1.19 -18.21 6.01
C GLN A 425 1.29 -16.70 5.72
N ALA A 426 1.91 -16.30 4.61
CA ALA A 426 1.99 -14.89 4.21
C ALA A 426 0.59 -14.28 4.00
N LEU A 427 -0.28 -14.97 3.24
CA LEU A 427 -1.64 -14.50 2.96
C LEU A 427 -2.54 -14.49 4.20
N ILE A 428 -2.40 -15.48 5.10
CA ILE A 428 -3.09 -15.51 6.41
C ILE A 428 -2.78 -14.26 7.23
N LEU A 429 -1.50 -13.91 7.34
CA LEU A 429 -1.04 -12.78 8.15
C LEU A 429 -1.40 -11.43 7.51
N GLU A 430 -1.14 -11.24 6.21
CA GLU A 430 -1.43 -9.97 5.54
C GLU A 430 -2.93 -9.64 5.56
N LYS A 431 -3.78 -10.64 5.29
CA LYS A 431 -5.24 -10.47 5.31
C LYS A 431 -5.87 -10.67 6.70
N GLN A 432 -5.08 -10.85 7.77
CA GLN A 432 -5.53 -11.17 9.13
C GLN A 432 -6.70 -12.17 9.14
N THR A 433 -6.56 -13.26 8.39
CA THR A 433 -7.66 -14.18 8.04
C THR A 433 -7.57 -15.46 8.87
N LYS A 434 -8.62 -15.75 9.63
CA LYS A 434 -8.71 -16.96 10.47
C LYS A 434 -8.86 -18.21 9.60
N VAL A 435 -8.18 -19.30 9.95
CA VAL A 435 -8.32 -20.59 9.26
C VAL A 435 -8.62 -21.70 10.26
N ASN A 436 -9.82 -22.29 10.12
CA ASN A 436 -10.28 -23.41 10.93
C ASN A 436 -10.27 -24.70 10.11
N PHE A 437 -9.66 -25.76 10.65
CA PHE A 437 -9.62 -27.08 10.01
C PHE A 437 -10.56 -28.05 10.74
N LEU A 438 -11.60 -28.52 10.05
CA LEU A 438 -12.54 -29.52 10.54
C LEU A 438 -12.13 -30.88 9.96
N LEU A 439 -11.41 -31.65 10.75
CA LEU A 439 -10.72 -32.88 10.33
C LEU A 439 -11.46 -34.11 10.85
N THR A 440 -11.90 -34.99 9.96
CA THR A 440 -12.62 -36.23 10.35
C THR A 440 -11.70 -37.44 10.32
N GLU A 441 -11.32 -38.00 11.47
CA GLU A 441 -10.40 -39.14 11.49
C GLU A 441 -11.13 -40.48 11.37
N ASP A 442 -10.78 -41.26 10.34
CA ASP A 442 -11.22 -42.65 10.20
C ASP A 442 -10.45 -43.60 11.14
N LEU A 443 -11.07 -43.86 12.30
CA LEU A 443 -10.56 -44.70 13.39
C LEU A 443 -10.23 -46.15 12.98
N SER A 444 -10.64 -46.60 11.78
CA SER A 444 -10.30 -47.93 11.26
C SER A 444 -8.78 -48.15 11.06
N LEU A 445 -7.98 -47.08 11.00
CA LEU A 445 -6.53 -47.14 10.83
C LEU A 445 -5.74 -47.31 12.14
N THR A 446 -6.22 -46.72 13.24
CA THR A 446 -5.56 -46.82 14.56
C THR A 446 -5.97 -48.07 15.34
N GLY A 447 -7.20 -48.54 15.12
CA GLY A 447 -7.74 -49.77 15.71
C GLY A 447 -7.12 -51.06 15.15
N ARG A 448 -5.95 -51.47 15.67
CA ARG A 448 -5.28 -52.76 15.35
C ARG A 448 -6.02 -54.00 15.90
N GLY A 449 -7.28 -54.19 15.48
CA GLY A 449 -8.02 -55.43 15.65
C GLY A 449 -7.23 -56.61 15.05
N LYS A 450 -7.05 -57.69 15.82
CA LYS A 450 -6.24 -58.84 15.42
C LYS A 450 -6.92 -59.72 14.36
N GLY A 451 -6.94 -59.21 13.12
CA GLY A 451 -6.90 -60.02 11.91
C GLY A 451 -8.12 -59.95 11.01
N MET A 452 -7.93 -59.35 9.82
CA MET A 452 -8.16 -60.12 8.59
C MET A 452 -7.29 -59.64 7.41
N ARG A 453 -6.71 -60.64 6.71
CA ARG A 453 -6.10 -60.62 5.36
C ARG A 453 -5.57 -59.29 4.79
N LYS A 454 -4.22 -59.18 4.75
CA LYS A 454 -3.45 -58.19 3.97
C LYS A 454 -4.05 -57.91 2.58
N ARG A 455 -4.32 -56.63 2.28
CA ARG A 455 -4.27 -56.08 0.91
C ARG A 455 -3.08 -55.11 0.79
N LYS A 456 -2.79 -54.60 -0.41
CA LYS A 456 -1.52 -53.94 -0.77
C LYS A 456 -1.04 -52.90 0.27
N ARG A 457 0.28 -52.93 0.48
CA ARG A 457 1.16 -51.91 1.08
C ARG A 457 0.70 -50.47 0.76
N ARG A 458 -0.21 -49.90 1.58
CA ARG A 458 -0.28 -48.45 1.79
C ARG A 458 0.98 -48.04 2.56
N GLU A 459 1.43 -46.82 2.36
CA GLU A 459 2.53 -46.27 3.14
C GLU A 459 2.08 -46.05 4.60
N SER A 460 3.01 -46.15 5.53
CA SER A 460 2.73 -45.85 6.94
C SER A 460 2.82 -44.34 7.12
N LEU A 461 1.72 -43.64 6.82
CA LEU A 461 1.60 -42.20 7.00
C LEU A 461 2.08 -41.78 8.39
N SER A 462 2.73 -40.61 8.48
CA SER A 462 3.39 -40.18 9.71
C SER A 462 2.36 -39.85 10.80
N PRO A 463 2.65 -40.13 12.08
CA PRO A 463 1.77 -39.71 13.18
C PRO A 463 1.54 -38.20 13.25
N GLY A 464 2.45 -37.40 12.66
CA GLY A 464 2.35 -35.95 12.55
C GLY A 464 1.74 -35.43 11.25
N ARG A 465 1.10 -36.26 10.41
CA ARG A 465 0.60 -35.88 9.06
C ARG A 465 -0.28 -34.62 9.01
N PHE A 466 -0.92 -34.26 10.13
CA PHE A 466 -1.80 -33.10 10.25
C PHE A 466 -1.16 -31.89 10.96
N SER A 467 0.10 -31.96 11.41
CA SER A 467 0.72 -30.89 12.22
C SER A 467 0.80 -29.54 11.50
N LEU A 468 0.82 -29.56 10.16
CA LEU A 468 0.81 -28.37 9.32
C LEU A 468 -0.53 -27.60 9.42
N TYR A 469 -1.66 -28.31 9.50
CA TYR A 469 -2.97 -27.69 9.73
C TYR A 469 -3.02 -27.03 11.12
N SER A 470 -2.51 -27.71 12.15
CA SER A 470 -2.41 -27.14 13.50
C SER A 470 -1.51 -25.90 13.55
N SER A 471 -0.37 -25.91 12.86
CA SER A 471 0.52 -24.76 12.74
C SER A 471 -0.13 -23.57 12.03
N LEU A 472 -0.96 -23.81 11.01
CA LEU A 472 -1.66 -22.76 10.27
C LEU A 472 -2.87 -22.22 11.05
N SER A 473 -3.63 -23.07 11.76
CA SER A 473 -4.72 -22.59 12.62
C SER A 473 -4.18 -21.73 13.76
N SER A 474 -3.12 -22.19 14.45
CA SER A 474 -2.46 -21.50 15.56
C SER A 474 -1.93 -20.12 15.14
N LEU A 475 -1.25 -20.04 13.99
CA LEU A 475 -0.82 -18.79 13.36
C LEU A 475 -1.99 -17.80 13.16
N SER A 476 -3.13 -18.31 12.67
CA SER A 476 -4.29 -17.51 12.27
C SER A 476 -5.28 -17.16 13.39
N GLY A 477 -5.11 -17.66 14.61
CA GLY A 477 -6.13 -17.55 15.67
C GLY A 477 -7.37 -18.41 15.47
N GLY A 478 -7.35 -19.30 14.49
CA GLY A 478 -8.36 -20.33 14.25
C GLY A 478 -8.07 -21.62 15.05
N MET A 479 -8.83 -22.69 14.78
CA MET A 479 -8.68 -23.97 15.47
C MET A 479 -8.58 -25.16 14.51
N THR A 480 -7.76 -26.14 14.88
CA THR A 480 -7.78 -27.48 14.27
C THR A 480 -8.63 -28.41 15.14
N ILE A 481 -9.66 -29.02 14.55
CA ILE A 481 -10.70 -29.76 15.26
C ILE A 481 -10.76 -31.20 14.73
N PHE A 482 -10.23 -32.14 15.50
CA PHE A 482 -10.26 -33.58 15.19
C PHE A 482 -11.58 -34.22 15.65
N THR A 483 -12.46 -34.53 14.71
CA THR A 483 -13.82 -35.04 14.96
C THR A 483 -14.09 -36.35 14.20
N THR A 484 -15.36 -36.75 14.07
CA THR A 484 -15.79 -37.98 13.36
C THR A 484 -16.91 -37.68 12.38
N LYS A 485 -17.15 -38.62 11.45
CA LYS A 485 -18.24 -38.53 10.46
C LYS A 485 -19.64 -38.51 11.09
N THR A 486 -19.79 -38.94 12.35
CA THR A 486 -21.05 -38.78 13.11
C THR A 486 -21.14 -37.46 13.88
N ASP A 487 -20.01 -36.90 14.32
CA ASP A 487 -19.95 -35.67 15.12
C ASP A 487 -19.85 -34.39 14.27
N ILE A 488 -19.35 -34.47 13.02
CA ILE A 488 -19.09 -33.32 12.13
C ILE A 488 -20.33 -32.43 11.91
N ARG A 489 -21.54 -33.02 11.89
CA ARG A 489 -22.81 -32.30 11.80
C ARG A 489 -23.05 -31.36 12.99
N ASN A 490 -22.60 -31.74 14.19
CA ASN A 490 -22.67 -30.90 15.39
C ASN A 490 -21.48 -29.94 15.46
N VAL A 491 -20.26 -30.43 15.22
CA VAL A 491 -19.02 -29.64 15.29
C VAL A 491 -19.03 -28.46 14.32
N SER A 492 -19.57 -28.65 13.11
CA SER A 492 -19.75 -27.59 12.11
C SER A 492 -20.70 -26.45 12.53
N ALA A 493 -21.35 -26.52 13.69
CA ALA A 493 -22.04 -25.37 14.29
C ALA A 493 -21.09 -24.19 14.56
N ILE A 494 -19.78 -24.43 14.72
CA ILE A 494 -18.76 -23.38 14.82
C ILE A 494 -18.86 -22.33 13.71
N VAL A 495 -19.20 -22.74 12.47
CA VAL A 495 -19.34 -21.84 11.32
C VAL A 495 -20.45 -20.80 11.56
N GLU A 496 -21.51 -21.20 12.27
CA GLU A 496 -22.64 -20.33 12.60
C GLU A 496 -22.32 -19.41 13.80
N ASP A 497 -21.47 -19.86 14.72
CA ASP A 497 -21.07 -19.12 15.92
C ASP A 497 -20.23 -17.88 15.62
N THR A 498 -19.55 -17.83 14.46
CA THR A 498 -18.55 -16.81 14.11
C THR A 498 -18.92 -15.95 12.90
N THR A 499 -19.72 -16.47 11.94
CA THR A 499 -20.03 -15.77 10.67
C THR A 499 -21.10 -14.68 10.76
N THR A 500 -21.46 -14.27 11.99
CA THR A 500 -22.26 -13.07 12.29
C THR A 500 -21.37 -11.84 12.41
N SER A 501 -21.86 -10.66 12.01
CA SER A 501 -21.22 -9.37 12.29
C SER A 501 -20.93 -9.15 13.79
N SER A 502 -19.98 -8.26 14.13
CA SER A 502 -19.65 -7.85 15.51
C SER A 502 -19.17 -8.99 16.43
N LYS A 503 -18.33 -9.89 15.92
CA LYS A 503 -17.62 -10.92 16.70
C LYS A 503 -16.21 -10.45 17.04
N VAL A 504 -15.87 -10.46 18.32
CA VAL A 504 -14.56 -10.02 18.84
C VAL A 504 -13.91 -11.13 19.65
N THR A 505 -12.57 -11.17 19.69
CA THR A 505 -11.83 -12.17 20.49
C THR A 505 -11.52 -11.58 21.88
N LEU A 506 -11.93 -12.29 22.93
CA LEU A 506 -11.71 -11.92 24.34
C LEU A 506 -10.55 -12.70 24.96
N LEU A 507 -10.24 -13.88 24.42
CA LEU A 507 -9.07 -14.70 24.74
C LEU A 507 -8.84 -15.71 23.61
N HIS A 508 -7.60 -15.85 23.15
CA HIS A 508 -7.11 -17.01 22.42
C HIS A 508 -5.86 -17.54 23.14
N ALA A 509 -5.76 -18.86 23.36
CA ALA A 509 -4.62 -19.49 24.05
C ALA A 509 -4.56 -21.00 23.81
N GLU A 510 -3.36 -21.59 23.84
CA GLU A 510 -3.13 -23.04 23.74
C GLU A 510 -2.66 -23.64 25.08
N SER A 511 -2.83 -24.96 25.25
CA SER A 511 -2.36 -25.70 26.43
C SER A 511 -2.27 -27.21 26.19
N GLU A 512 -1.29 -27.88 26.80
CA GLU A 512 -1.02 -29.32 26.62
C GLU A 512 -2.04 -30.28 27.27
N SER A 513 -2.69 -29.88 28.37
CA SER A 513 -3.64 -30.77 29.10
C SER A 513 -4.41 -30.13 30.25
N LYS A 514 -3.85 -29.12 30.94
CA LYS A 514 -4.54 -28.37 32.00
C LYS A 514 -4.20 -26.89 31.90
N SER A 515 -5.23 -26.06 31.88
CA SER A 515 -5.12 -24.59 32.00
C SER A 515 -5.97 -24.05 33.15
N SER A 516 -5.75 -22.77 33.47
CA SER A 516 -6.57 -21.99 34.39
C SER A 516 -6.52 -20.55 33.88
N ASN A 517 -7.37 -20.27 32.90
CA ASN A 517 -7.34 -19.05 32.11
C ASN A 517 -8.41 -18.07 32.61
N SER A 518 -8.27 -16.80 32.27
CA SER A 518 -9.28 -15.78 32.57
C SER A 518 -9.48 -14.82 31.41
N PHE A 519 -10.69 -14.29 31.30
CA PHE A 519 -11.09 -13.32 30.28
C PHE A 519 -12.00 -12.27 30.90
N ARG A 520 -12.09 -11.09 30.28
CA ARG A 520 -12.96 -10.00 30.73
C ARG A 520 -14.25 -9.95 29.91
N VAL A 521 -15.35 -9.67 30.59
CA VAL A 521 -16.62 -9.26 29.99
C VAL A 521 -16.91 -7.83 30.45
N ASP A 522 -17.14 -6.92 29.52
CA ASP A 522 -17.48 -5.52 29.77
C ASP A 522 -18.88 -5.17 29.22
N LYS A 523 -19.35 -3.94 29.49
CA LYS A 523 -20.69 -3.47 29.09
C LYS A 523 -20.96 -3.58 27.58
N ALA A 524 -19.94 -3.55 26.72
CA ALA A 524 -20.11 -3.63 25.28
C ALA A 524 -20.20 -5.08 24.77
N VAL A 525 -19.98 -6.09 25.62
CA VAL A 525 -20.09 -7.52 25.27
C VAL A 525 -21.49 -8.03 25.62
N THR A 526 -22.28 -8.38 24.59
CA THR A 526 -23.71 -8.72 24.73
C THR A 526 -24.01 -10.22 24.79
N LYS A 527 -23.10 -11.04 24.25
CA LYS A 527 -23.06 -12.51 24.38
C LYS A 527 -21.61 -12.95 24.52
N VAL A 528 -21.38 -14.12 25.12
CA VAL A 528 -20.07 -14.77 25.18
C VAL A 528 -20.22 -16.25 24.85
N MET A 529 -19.35 -16.74 23.97
CA MET A 529 -19.24 -18.16 23.65
C MET A 529 -17.78 -18.60 23.71
N LEU A 530 -17.54 -19.78 24.28
CA LEU A 530 -16.23 -20.39 24.39
C LEU A 530 -16.19 -21.66 23.54
N HIS A 531 -15.13 -21.79 22.75
CA HIS A 531 -14.79 -23.01 22.02
C HIS A 531 -13.55 -23.63 22.65
N ILE A 532 -13.62 -24.94 22.94
CA ILE A 532 -12.52 -25.71 23.54
C ILE A 532 -12.34 -26.99 22.73
N THR A 533 -11.17 -27.14 22.10
CA THR A 533 -10.83 -28.35 21.34
C THR A 533 -10.36 -29.50 22.26
N GLY A 534 -10.41 -30.73 21.73
CA GLY A 534 -9.95 -31.92 22.44
C GLY A 534 -11.03 -32.57 23.34
N GLN A 535 -10.65 -33.66 24.03
CA GLN A 535 -11.59 -34.42 24.86
C GLN A 535 -11.65 -33.86 26.28
N LEU A 536 -12.74 -33.16 26.60
CA LEU A 536 -12.99 -32.54 27.89
C LEU A 536 -13.20 -33.60 28.99
N THR A 537 -12.52 -33.42 30.14
CA THR A 537 -12.66 -34.31 31.31
C THR A 537 -13.13 -33.58 32.57
N HIS A 538 -12.89 -32.27 32.64
CA HIS A 538 -13.34 -31.40 33.72
C HIS A 538 -13.32 -29.95 33.21
N CYS A 539 -14.39 -29.22 33.50
CA CYS A 539 -14.53 -27.81 33.20
C CYS A 539 -15.22 -27.13 34.38
N GLU A 540 -14.58 -26.10 34.93
CA GLU A 540 -15.06 -25.30 36.03
C GLU A 540 -15.01 -23.82 35.62
N LEU A 541 -16.14 -23.15 35.72
CA LEU A 541 -16.34 -21.74 35.39
C LEU A 541 -16.61 -20.97 36.69
N VAL A 542 -15.94 -19.84 36.87
CA VAL A 542 -16.16 -18.92 38.01
C VAL A 542 -16.58 -17.55 37.49
N SER A 543 -17.70 -17.05 37.99
CA SER A 543 -18.21 -15.71 37.66
C SER A 543 -17.45 -14.60 38.39
N PRO A 544 -17.53 -13.33 37.93
CA PRO A 544 -17.05 -12.15 38.65
C PRO A 544 -17.55 -12.05 40.11
N SER A 545 -18.77 -12.50 40.40
CA SER A 545 -19.35 -12.57 41.75
C SER A 545 -18.82 -13.73 42.61
N GLY A 546 -18.02 -14.64 42.05
CA GLY A 546 -17.44 -15.79 42.73
C GLY A 546 -18.32 -17.05 42.73
N VAL A 547 -19.42 -17.07 41.98
CA VAL A 547 -20.25 -18.28 41.81
C VAL A 547 -19.50 -19.27 40.92
N GLN A 548 -19.39 -20.52 41.39
CA GLN A 548 -18.68 -21.60 40.70
C GLN A 548 -19.68 -22.58 40.06
N GLN A 549 -19.46 -22.94 38.80
CA GLN A 549 -20.20 -23.99 38.11
C GLN A 549 -19.23 -25.01 37.49
N SER A 550 -19.34 -26.27 37.89
CA SER A 550 -18.80 -27.39 37.11
C SER A 550 -19.75 -27.70 35.94
N LEU A 551 -19.20 -27.93 34.75
CA LEU A 551 -19.97 -28.23 33.53
C LEU A 551 -19.89 -29.71 33.15
N PRO A 552 -21.00 -30.35 32.74
CA PRO A 552 -22.37 -29.82 32.68
C PRO A 552 -23.00 -29.69 34.09
N GLY A 553 -23.77 -28.62 34.30
CA GLY A 553 -24.48 -28.35 35.57
C GLY A 553 -26.00 -28.50 35.44
N THR A 554 -26.70 -28.66 36.57
CA THR A 554 -28.15 -28.99 36.62
C THR A 554 -29.05 -27.85 37.07
N ASP A 555 -28.59 -27.01 38.01
CA ASP A 555 -29.42 -25.99 38.69
C ASP A 555 -28.83 -24.59 38.47
N ASN A 556 -29.69 -23.63 38.10
CA ASN A 556 -29.35 -22.23 37.79
C ASN A 556 -27.98 -22.04 37.07
N PRO A 557 -27.79 -22.63 35.88
CA PRO A 557 -26.52 -22.56 35.16
C PRO A 557 -26.12 -21.12 34.80
N LEU A 558 -24.85 -20.78 35.02
CA LEU A 558 -24.16 -19.63 34.43
C LEU A 558 -23.91 -19.86 32.93
N ALA A 559 -23.75 -21.12 32.53
CA ALA A 559 -23.45 -21.53 31.16
C ALA A 559 -24.04 -22.90 30.78
N VAL A 560 -24.28 -23.08 29.49
CA VAL A 560 -24.67 -24.36 28.85
C VAL A 560 -23.47 -24.93 28.11
N LEU A 561 -23.20 -26.23 28.27
CA LEU A 561 -22.17 -26.99 27.56
C LEU A 561 -22.81 -27.90 26.50
N GLU A 562 -22.46 -27.68 25.25
CA GLU A 562 -22.69 -28.61 24.13
C GLU A 562 -21.36 -29.30 23.79
N SER A 563 -21.24 -30.58 24.14
CA SER A 563 -20.03 -31.38 23.84
C SER A 563 -20.27 -32.28 22.63
N SER A 564 -19.29 -32.33 21.73
CA SER A 564 -19.21 -33.29 20.62
C SER A 564 -17.76 -33.76 20.50
N LYS A 565 -17.49 -34.90 19.86
CA LYS A 565 -16.10 -35.38 19.82
C LYS A 565 -15.21 -34.40 19.03
N GLY A 566 -14.22 -33.83 19.72
CA GLY A 566 -13.25 -32.88 19.17
C GLY A 566 -13.49 -31.41 19.51
N LEU A 567 -14.74 -31.01 19.79
CA LEU A 567 -15.12 -29.63 20.09
C LEU A 567 -16.18 -29.57 21.19
N ASN A 568 -15.94 -28.68 22.15
CA ASN A 568 -16.88 -28.34 23.21
C ASN A 568 -17.25 -26.86 23.06
N ARG A 569 -18.54 -26.58 22.91
CA ARG A 569 -19.12 -25.23 22.77
C ARG A 569 -19.79 -24.88 24.09
N ILE A 570 -19.41 -23.77 24.71
CA ILE A 570 -19.99 -23.29 25.97
C ILE A 570 -20.58 -21.90 25.72
N SER A 571 -21.89 -21.76 25.87
CA SER A 571 -22.56 -20.45 25.83
C SER A 571 -22.78 -19.96 27.26
N LEU A 572 -22.33 -18.75 27.58
CA LEU A 572 -22.77 -18.09 28.81
C LEU A 572 -24.24 -17.69 28.69
N LEU A 573 -24.98 -17.72 29.80
CA LEU A 573 -26.39 -17.35 29.87
C LEU A 573 -26.58 -15.92 30.42
N PRO A 574 -27.58 -15.17 29.94
CA PRO A 574 -27.91 -13.86 30.49
C PRO A 574 -28.62 -13.98 31.86
N PRO A 575 -28.45 -13.00 32.78
CA PRO A 575 -27.66 -11.79 32.63
C PRO A 575 -26.15 -12.05 32.76
N LEU A 576 -25.36 -11.48 31.84
CA LEU A 576 -23.90 -11.56 31.91
C LEU A 576 -23.36 -10.64 33.00
N GLU A 577 -22.58 -11.20 33.92
CA GLU A 577 -21.82 -10.41 34.89
C GLU A 577 -20.62 -9.72 34.21
N ILE A 578 -20.52 -8.41 34.42
CA ILE A 578 -19.36 -7.60 34.02
C ILE A 578 -18.21 -7.87 35.01
N GLY A 579 -17.03 -8.17 34.49
CA GLY A 579 -15.83 -8.42 35.29
C GLY A 579 -14.92 -9.49 34.69
N ILE A 580 -14.10 -10.11 35.54
CA ILE A 580 -13.20 -11.20 35.16
C ILE A 580 -13.92 -12.54 35.40
N TRP A 581 -14.07 -13.32 34.33
CA TRP A 581 -14.47 -14.72 34.41
C TRP A 581 -13.22 -15.60 34.45
N GLN A 582 -13.25 -16.67 35.24
CA GLN A 582 -12.16 -17.65 35.31
C GLN A 582 -12.63 -19.02 34.82
N LEU A 583 -11.76 -19.73 34.10
CA LEU A 583 -12.05 -20.99 33.44
C LEU A 583 -10.92 -21.99 33.73
N THR A 584 -11.19 -23.03 34.52
CA THR A 584 -10.25 -24.12 34.80
C THR A 584 -10.68 -25.37 34.05
N VAL A 585 -9.80 -25.88 33.19
CA VAL A 585 -10.12 -26.96 32.24
C VAL A 585 -9.04 -28.04 32.24
N LYS A 586 -9.46 -29.29 32.03
CA LYS A 586 -8.60 -30.45 31.81
C LYS A 586 -9.08 -31.25 30.59
N THR A 587 -8.19 -31.50 29.66
CA THR A 587 -8.42 -32.33 28.45
C THR A 587 -7.52 -33.56 28.44
N ILE A 588 -7.87 -34.53 27.59
CA ILE A 588 -6.93 -35.56 27.13
C ILE A 588 -6.33 -35.04 25.82
N GLY A 589 -5.03 -34.75 25.84
CA GLY A 589 -4.30 -34.14 24.72
C GLY A 589 -4.38 -32.61 24.69
N PRO A 590 -3.62 -31.97 23.78
CA PRO A 590 -3.55 -30.53 23.66
C PRO A 590 -4.90 -29.92 23.29
N MET A 591 -5.10 -28.68 23.70
CA MET A 591 -6.35 -27.93 23.58
C MET A 591 -6.09 -26.47 23.23
N THR A 592 -6.93 -25.94 22.35
CA THR A 592 -7.01 -24.53 21.99
C THR A 592 -8.26 -23.94 22.64
N PHE A 593 -8.12 -22.77 23.25
CA PHE A 593 -9.20 -21.94 23.76
C PHE A 593 -9.44 -20.78 22.81
N ASN A 594 -10.69 -20.59 22.40
CA ASN A 594 -11.14 -19.40 21.70
C ASN A 594 -12.39 -18.87 22.41
N VAL A 595 -12.31 -17.67 22.99
CA VAL A 595 -13.43 -17.01 23.67
C VAL A 595 -13.86 -15.81 22.85
N LEU A 596 -15.10 -15.87 22.35
CA LEU A 596 -15.68 -14.89 21.45
C LEU A 596 -16.79 -14.11 22.14
N GLY A 597 -16.83 -12.80 21.89
CA GLY A 597 -17.88 -11.89 22.34
C GLY A 597 -18.67 -11.29 21.18
N ASP A 598 -19.96 -11.00 21.41
CA ASP A 598 -20.78 -10.17 20.53
C ASP A 598 -20.62 -8.69 20.95
N SER A 599 -19.79 -7.90 20.25
CA SER A 599 -19.46 -6.51 20.59
C SER A 599 -19.11 -5.67 19.36
N SER A 600 -19.46 -4.37 19.36
CA SER A 600 -19.02 -3.42 18.32
C SER A 600 -17.58 -2.96 18.52
N LEU A 601 -17.16 -2.78 19.79
CA LEU A 601 -15.82 -2.35 20.17
C LEU A 601 -14.79 -3.43 19.82
N ASP A 602 -13.91 -3.13 18.87
CA ASP A 602 -12.75 -3.95 18.51
C ASP A 602 -11.58 -3.07 18.02
N PHE A 603 -10.44 -3.65 17.63
CA PHE A 603 -9.29 -2.88 17.15
C PHE A 603 -8.61 -3.43 15.89
N LEU A 604 -7.85 -2.54 15.26
CA LEU A 604 -6.89 -2.80 14.19
C LEU A 604 -5.51 -2.38 14.67
N TYR A 605 -4.46 -2.93 14.06
CA TYR A 605 -3.08 -2.62 14.40
C TYR A 605 -2.15 -2.82 13.22
N TYR A 606 -1.01 -2.13 13.25
CA TYR A 606 0.15 -2.44 12.41
C TYR A 606 1.46 -2.07 13.11
N PHE A 607 2.57 -2.59 12.60
CA PHE A 607 3.91 -2.19 13.00
C PHE A 607 4.45 -1.15 12.04
N ALA A 608 5.19 -0.17 12.54
CA ALA A 608 5.72 0.93 11.76
C ALA A 608 7.14 1.32 12.17
N ARG A 609 7.86 1.98 11.27
CA ARG A 609 9.14 2.63 11.53
C ARG A 609 9.07 4.10 11.09
N GLU A 610 9.80 4.94 11.80
CA GLU A 610 9.95 6.35 11.45
C GLU A 610 10.72 6.50 10.13
N ALA A 611 10.10 7.17 9.17
CA ALA A 611 10.73 7.68 7.96
C ALA A 611 11.30 9.07 8.27
N ASN A 612 12.62 9.19 8.14
CA ASN A 612 13.39 10.42 8.39
C ASN A 612 14.04 10.94 7.09
N GLU A 613 13.34 10.77 5.96
CA GLU A 613 13.83 11.12 4.62
C GLU A 613 13.18 12.42 4.12
N THR A 614 12.73 12.51 2.87
CA THR A 614 12.11 13.73 2.31
C THR A 614 10.81 14.12 3.03
N HIS A 615 10.04 13.11 3.44
CA HIS A 615 8.73 13.26 4.08
C HIS A 615 8.74 12.57 5.46
N PRO A 616 8.56 13.32 6.56
CA PRO A 616 8.64 12.77 7.92
C PRO A 616 7.33 12.10 8.32
N GLY A 617 7.37 10.87 8.85
CA GLY A 617 6.16 10.15 9.31
C GLY A 617 6.42 8.71 9.74
N LEU A 618 5.37 7.94 10.02
CA LEU A 618 5.46 6.49 10.27
C LEU A 618 5.15 5.70 8.99
N ARG A 619 6.10 4.91 8.50
CA ARG A 619 5.90 3.96 7.40
C ARG A 619 5.49 2.59 7.95
N LYS A 620 4.44 1.98 7.39
CA LYS A 620 4.03 0.59 7.69
C LYS A 620 5.21 -0.36 7.41
N LEU A 621 5.37 -1.39 8.25
CA LEU A 621 6.25 -2.51 7.95
C LEU A 621 5.55 -3.56 7.07
N GLU A 622 6.24 -3.96 6.02
CA GLU A 622 5.91 -5.16 5.24
C GLU A 622 6.20 -6.43 6.05
N GLY A 623 5.23 -7.35 6.05
CA GLY A 623 5.37 -8.66 6.68
C GLY A 623 5.50 -8.63 8.20
N SER A 624 6.30 -9.56 8.74
CA SER A 624 6.50 -9.73 10.18
C SER A 624 7.57 -8.78 10.75
N PRO A 625 7.40 -8.28 11.99
CA PRO A 625 8.33 -7.36 12.64
C PRO A 625 9.66 -8.05 13.02
N ILE A 626 10.74 -7.27 13.08
CA ILE A 626 12.09 -7.80 13.24
C ILE A 626 12.45 -8.01 14.71
N ALA A 627 12.75 -9.27 15.07
CA ALA A 627 13.01 -9.72 16.43
C ALA A 627 14.23 -9.01 17.08
N GLY A 628 14.00 -8.35 18.22
CA GLY A 628 15.02 -7.60 18.95
C GLY A 628 15.38 -6.23 18.37
N VAL A 629 14.64 -5.72 17.39
CA VAL A 629 14.78 -4.37 16.83
C VAL A 629 13.69 -3.46 17.43
N PRO A 630 13.93 -2.15 17.64
CA PRO A 630 12.88 -1.23 18.07
C PRO A 630 11.85 -0.97 16.97
N VAL A 631 10.58 -0.80 17.36
CA VAL A 631 9.46 -0.58 16.43
C VAL A 631 8.36 0.27 17.07
N PHE A 632 7.57 0.96 16.25
CA PHE A 632 6.31 1.55 16.68
C PHE A 632 5.16 0.55 16.44
N LEU A 633 4.29 0.40 17.43
CA LEU A 633 3.00 -0.27 17.32
C LEU A 633 1.92 0.81 17.21
N VAL A 634 1.18 0.80 16.10
CA VAL A 634 0.04 1.70 15.87
C VAL A 634 -1.25 0.90 16.03
N VAL A 635 -2.25 1.49 16.69
CA VAL A 635 -3.52 0.85 17.05
C VAL A 635 -4.69 1.80 16.78
N ALA A 636 -5.61 1.38 15.90
CA ALA A 636 -6.86 2.09 15.65
C ALA A 636 -8.01 1.37 16.38
N VAL A 637 -8.78 2.11 17.19
CA VAL A 637 -9.92 1.56 17.95
C VAL A 637 -11.22 1.80 17.19
N THR A 638 -12.00 0.75 16.99
CA THR A 638 -13.16 0.72 16.09
C THR A 638 -14.47 0.46 16.85
N GLY A 639 -15.59 0.93 16.31
CA GLY A 639 -16.93 0.60 16.80
C GLY A 639 -17.31 1.16 18.18
N MET A 640 -16.62 2.22 18.63
CA MET A 640 -17.07 3.06 19.74
C MET A 640 -18.16 4.03 19.27
N SER A 641 -18.98 4.48 20.22
CA SER A 641 -19.93 5.57 19.99
C SER A 641 -19.21 6.93 20.10
N PRO A 642 -19.50 7.91 19.22
CA PRO A 642 -19.02 9.30 19.40
C PRO A 642 -19.45 9.94 20.74
N ASN A 643 -20.48 9.38 21.40
CA ASN A 643 -20.96 9.83 22.70
C ASN A 643 -20.31 9.09 23.90
N GLU A 644 -19.61 7.97 23.71
CA GLU A 644 -18.90 7.22 24.77
C GLU A 644 -17.37 7.42 24.66
N GLU A 645 -16.79 8.23 25.54
CA GLU A 645 -15.31 8.28 25.69
C GLU A 645 -14.79 7.02 26.40
N ALA A 646 -13.70 6.49 25.86
CA ALA A 646 -12.79 5.58 26.52
C ALA A 646 -11.37 6.18 26.56
N SER A 647 -10.45 5.49 27.24
CA SER A 647 -9.02 5.75 27.17
C SER A 647 -8.27 4.42 27.18
N PHE A 648 -7.40 4.20 26.20
CA PHE A 648 -6.64 2.95 26.07
C PHE A 648 -5.19 3.18 26.44
N SER A 649 -4.76 2.50 27.50
CA SER A 649 -3.54 2.85 28.23
C SER A 649 -2.32 2.05 27.80
N HIS A 650 -2.53 0.85 27.26
CA HIS A 650 -1.46 -0.04 26.84
C HIS A 650 -1.98 -1.19 25.98
N VAL A 651 -1.04 -1.80 25.24
CA VAL A 651 -1.15 -3.16 24.75
C VAL A 651 -0.30 -4.08 25.63
N THR A 652 -0.80 -5.26 25.96
CA THR A 652 0.00 -6.37 26.52
C THR A 652 0.30 -7.36 25.41
N LEU A 653 1.57 -7.68 25.17
CA LEU A 653 1.96 -8.78 24.29
C LEU A 653 1.76 -10.10 25.06
N LEU A 654 1.00 -11.03 24.49
CA LEU A 654 0.68 -12.33 25.08
C LEU A 654 1.41 -13.46 24.34
N GLY A 655 2.03 -14.38 25.06
CA GLY A 655 2.61 -15.60 24.49
C GLY A 655 1.53 -16.66 24.17
N PRO A 656 1.93 -17.80 23.57
CA PRO A 656 0.99 -18.81 23.07
C PRO A 656 0.04 -19.41 24.14
N ASN A 657 0.44 -19.40 25.41
CA ASN A 657 -0.37 -19.92 26.52
C ASN A 657 -1.21 -18.82 27.20
N GLY A 658 -1.24 -17.61 26.62
CA GLY A 658 -1.86 -16.41 27.21
C GLY A 658 -1.00 -15.68 28.24
N GLU A 659 0.28 -16.03 28.40
CA GLU A 659 1.17 -15.41 29.38
C GLU A 659 1.61 -13.99 28.96
N SER A 660 1.64 -13.04 29.90
CA SER A 660 2.05 -11.65 29.62
C SER A 660 3.56 -11.53 29.42
N LEU A 661 4.02 -11.25 28.19
CA LEU A 661 5.43 -11.10 27.85
C LEU A 661 5.95 -9.68 28.09
N GLN A 662 5.22 -8.67 27.60
CA GLN A 662 5.65 -7.27 27.61
C GLN A 662 4.43 -6.35 27.62
N LYS A 663 4.58 -5.16 28.23
CA LYS A 663 3.58 -4.09 28.22
C LYS A 663 4.10 -2.91 27.42
N VAL A 664 3.40 -2.54 26.36
CA VAL A 664 3.67 -1.38 25.50
C VAL A 664 2.70 -0.28 25.91
N LEU A 665 3.21 0.84 26.42
CA LEU A 665 2.38 2.00 26.78
C LEU A 665 1.93 2.73 25.50
N LEU A 666 0.69 3.23 25.49
CA LEU A 666 0.15 4.04 24.39
C LEU A 666 0.16 5.53 24.76
N ASN A 667 0.25 6.41 23.76
CA ASN A 667 0.14 7.88 23.85
C ASN A 667 -1.28 8.36 24.23
N SER A 668 -1.81 7.89 25.36
CA SER A 668 -3.22 7.98 25.74
C SER A 668 -3.77 9.41 25.85
N THR A 669 -4.42 9.92 24.81
CA THR A 669 -5.41 11.00 24.91
C THR A 669 -6.77 10.43 25.33
N SER A 670 -7.65 11.27 25.88
CA SER A 670 -9.07 10.95 26.00
C SER A 670 -9.71 11.01 24.62
N SER A 671 -10.10 9.87 24.06
CA SER A 671 -10.59 9.80 22.68
C SER A 671 -11.98 10.42 22.56
N HIS A 672 -12.03 11.72 22.25
CA HIS A 672 -13.28 12.40 21.86
C HIS A 672 -13.78 11.97 20.46
N TRP A 673 -12.92 11.29 19.69
CA TRP A 673 -13.18 10.77 18.34
C TRP A 673 -12.45 9.42 18.21
N SER A 674 -13.05 8.41 17.57
CA SER A 674 -12.38 7.13 17.24
C SER A 674 -11.55 7.24 15.95
N GLU A 675 -10.81 8.35 15.84
CA GLU A 675 -10.09 8.79 14.63
C GLU A 675 -8.62 9.09 14.91
N GLU A 676 -8.20 9.19 16.18
CA GLU A 676 -6.77 9.31 16.53
C GLU A 676 -6.18 7.92 16.76
N GLU A 677 -5.22 7.53 15.90
CA GLU A 677 -4.45 6.30 16.07
C GLU A 677 -3.54 6.38 17.30
N LEU A 678 -3.54 5.30 18.09
CA LEU A 678 -2.77 5.20 19.31
C LEU A 678 -1.42 4.56 19.03
N VAL A 679 -0.35 5.23 19.44
CA VAL A 679 1.04 4.80 19.24
C VAL A 679 1.64 4.32 20.55
N GLY A 680 2.25 3.15 20.51
CA GLY A 680 3.19 2.68 21.51
C GLY A 680 4.56 2.43 20.90
N TYR A 681 5.62 2.92 21.55
CA TYR A 681 6.99 2.58 21.18
C TYR A 681 7.44 1.31 21.90
N MET A 682 8.12 0.44 21.18
CA MET A 682 8.60 -0.86 21.68
C MET A 682 10.11 -0.94 21.44
N ASP A 683 10.92 -0.84 22.52
CA ASP A 683 12.40 -0.84 22.46
C ASP A 683 13.01 -2.08 21.79
N SER A 684 12.30 -3.20 21.80
CA SER A 684 12.75 -4.49 21.28
C SER A 684 11.55 -5.40 21.06
N VAL A 685 11.29 -5.81 19.82
CA VAL A 685 10.31 -6.87 19.52
C VAL A 685 10.71 -8.20 20.19
N PRO A 686 9.78 -8.95 20.81
CA PRO A 686 10.05 -10.27 21.36
C PRO A 686 10.70 -11.25 20.36
N ARG A 687 11.41 -12.26 20.89
CA ARG A 687 12.04 -13.34 20.10
C ARG A 687 11.20 -14.61 19.96
N MET A 688 9.94 -14.55 20.40
CA MET A 688 8.99 -15.66 20.47
C MET A 688 7.61 -15.16 20.00
N PRO A 689 6.76 -16.03 19.43
CA PRO A 689 5.48 -15.60 18.87
C PRO A 689 4.57 -14.96 19.91
N PHE A 690 3.77 -13.97 19.49
CA PHE A 690 2.85 -13.27 20.38
C PHE A 690 1.56 -12.80 19.69
N SER A 691 0.48 -12.72 20.47
CA SER A 691 -0.72 -11.94 20.16
C SER A 691 -0.77 -10.69 21.06
N MET A 692 -1.81 -9.88 20.94
CA MET A 692 -1.90 -8.58 21.62
C MET A 692 -3.23 -8.38 22.33
N ARG A 693 -3.19 -8.02 23.61
CA ARG A 693 -4.36 -7.55 24.37
C ARG A 693 -4.33 -6.04 24.52
N LEU A 694 -5.26 -5.34 23.88
CA LEU A 694 -5.54 -3.93 24.13
C LEU A 694 -6.29 -3.78 25.47
N SER A 695 -5.83 -2.87 26.34
CA SER A 695 -6.42 -2.66 27.67
C SER A 695 -6.66 -1.15 27.96
N GLY A 696 -7.93 -0.79 28.20
CA GLY A 696 -8.39 0.58 28.44
C GLY A 696 -9.46 0.70 29.54
N MET A 697 -10.09 1.87 29.66
CA MET A 697 -11.18 2.17 30.59
C MET A 697 -12.26 3.05 29.96
N ASP A 698 -13.53 2.86 30.35
CA ASP A 698 -14.64 3.80 30.05
C ASP A 698 -14.65 5.04 30.97
N ARG A 699 -15.48 6.05 30.69
CA ARG A 699 -15.69 7.23 31.57
C ARG A 699 -16.00 6.93 33.05
N ARG A 700 -16.38 5.70 33.42
CA ARG A 700 -16.70 5.28 34.80
C ARG A 700 -15.55 4.49 35.46
N GLY A 701 -14.43 4.28 34.75
CA GLY A 701 -13.30 3.47 35.23
C GLY A 701 -13.48 1.96 35.05
N ASN A 702 -14.50 1.50 34.31
CA ASN A 702 -14.63 0.08 33.99
C ASN A 702 -13.57 -0.31 32.94
N LEU A 703 -12.78 -1.34 33.24
CA LEU A 703 -11.77 -1.86 32.32
C LEU A 703 -12.42 -2.45 31.06
N LEU A 704 -11.87 -2.11 29.91
CA LEU A 704 -12.20 -2.61 28.58
C LEU A 704 -11.00 -3.41 28.04
N GLU A 705 -11.21 -4.64 27.57
CA GLU A 705 -10.12 -5.48 27.05
C GLU A 705 -10.52 -6.24 25.78
N ARG A 706 -9.68 -6.21 24.74
CA ARG A 706 -9.85 -6.94 23.47
C ARG A 706 -8.54 -7.62 23.08
N VAL A 707 -8.59 -8.75 22.39
CA VAL A 707 -7.42 -9.59 22.05
C VAL A 707 -7.33 -9.77 20.54
N SER A 708 -6.15 -9.52 19.94
CA SER A 708 -5.87 -9.81 18.53
C SER A 708 -5.90 -11.31 18.29
N THR A 709 -6.21 -11.72 17.08
CA THR A 709 -6.49 -13.14 16.82
C THR A 709 -5.24 -13.88 16.35
N GLU A 710 -4.37 -13.19 15.64
CA GLU A 710 -3.21 -13.71 14.94
C GLU A 710 -2.02 -13.86 15.89
N MET A 711 -1.26 -14.95 15.74
CA MET A 711 0.00 -15.15 16.45
C MET A 711 1.15 -14.66 15.57
N ILE A 712 1.56 -13.41 15.80
CA ILE A 712 2.67 -12.75 15.10
C ILE A 712 3.96 -13.55 15.33
N GLN A 713 4.73 -13.77 14.26
CA GLN A 713 6.00 -14.53 14.30
C GLN A 713 7.20 -13.63 13.98
N PRO A 714 7.89 -13.07 14.99
CA PRO A 714 9.07 -12.23 14.77
C PRO A 714 10.21 -12.96 14.07
N THR A 715 10.87 -12.28 13.13
CA THR A 715 11.91 -12.82 12.24
C THR A 715 13.17 -11.96 12.28
N HIS A 716 14.31 -12.45 11.77
CA HIS A 716 15.52 -11.65 11.57
C HIS A 716 15.74 -11.25 10.10
N VAL A 717 14.73 -11.43 9.22
CA VAL A 717 14.80 -11.07 7.80
C VAL A 717 13.74 -10.04 7.47
N GLN A 718 14.06 -9.04 6.63
CA GLN A 718 13.11 -8.05 6.15
C GLN A 718 13.08 -8.06 4.62
N ILE A 719 11.90 -7.95 4.02
CA ILE A 719 11.74 -7.55 2.62
C ILE A 719 11.29 -6.08 2.61
N GLN A 720 11.87 -5.25 1.76
CA GLN A 720 11.41 -3.88 1.50
C GLN A 720 11.14 -3.73 0.01
N VAL A 721 9.93 -3.34 -0.36
CA VAL A 721 9.54 -3.09 -1.75
C VAL A 721 9.92 -1.65 -2.11
N HIS A 722 10.61 -1.48 -3.23
CA HIS A 722 11.16 -0.20 -3.69
C HIS A 722 10.38 0.40 -4.86
N SER A 723 9.73 -0.43 -5.68
CA SER A 723 8.84 0.01 -6.78
C SER A 723 7.72 -1.00 -7.03
N VAL A 724 6.56 -0.49 -7.45
CA VAL A 724 5.36 -1.27 -7.82
C VAL A 724 4.84 -0.72 -9.15
N PRO A 725 5.10 -1.37 -10.30
CA PRO A 725 4.68 -0.88 -11.60
C PRO A 725 3.21 -1.19 -11.89
N GLN A 726 2.58 -0.41 -12.77
CA GLN A 726 1.35 -0.83 -13.43
C GLN A 726 1.65 -1.95 -14.45
N LEU A 727 0.62 -2.75 -14.78
CA LEU A 727 0.73 -3.82 -15.77
C LEU A 727 -0.04 -3.43 -17.04
N LEU A 728 0.62 -3.52 -18.19
CA LEU A 728 0.05 -3.26 -19.51
C LEU A 728 -0.05 -4.58 -20.30
N PRO A 729 -1.18 -4.89 -20.97
CA PRO A 729 -1.29 -6.08 -21.81
C PRO A 729 -0.15 -6.19 -22.82
N GLY A 730 0.43 -7.38 -22.95
CA GLY A 730 1.56 -7.66 -23.85
C GLY A 730 2.93 -7.16 -23.37
N HIS A 731 3.02 -6.43 -22.26
CA HIS A 731 4.25 -5.82 -21.78
C HIS A 731 4.86 -6.59 -20.60
N SER A 732 6.17 -6.37 -20.39
CA SER A 732 6.91 -6.85 -19.23
C SER A 732 7.10 -5.71 -18.21
N SER A 733 6.73 -5.95 -16.96
CA SER A 733 6.85 -4.99 -15.84
C SER A 733 7.68 -5.60 -14.71
N THR A 734 8.51 -4.79 -14.04
CA THR A 734 9.49 -5.29 -13.05
C THR A 734 9.22 -4.72 -11.66
N VAL A 735 9.06 -5.59 -10.66
CA VAL A 735 8.98 -5.22 -9.24
C VAL A 735 10.38 -5.24 -8.63
N LEU A 736 10.86 -4.10 -8.14
CA LEU A 736 12.16 -3.99 -7.44
C LEU A 736 11.98 -4.01 -5.92
N PHE A 737 12.84 -4.75 -5.22
CA PHE A 737 12.82 -4.91 -3.77
C PHE A 737 14.21 -5.24 -3.21
N GLU A 738 14.34 -5.23 -1.89
CA GLU A 738 15.59 -5.52 -1.19
C GLU A 738 15.35 -6.40 0.04
N ILE A 739 16.22 -7.41 0.21
CA ILE A 739 16.17 -8.34 1.34
C ILE A 739 17.29 -7.98 2.32
N PHE A 740 16.95 -7.69 3.57
CA PHE A 740 17.89 -7.37 4.64
C PHE A 740 17.99 -8.54 5.63
N ASN A 741 19.21 -8.93 6.00
CA ASN A 741 19.47 -9.92 7.05
C ASN A 741 19.93 -9.23 8.34
N HIS A 742 19.03 -9.10 9.32
CA HIS A 742 19.33 -8.57 10.65
C HIS A 742 19.94 -9.63 11.60
N GLY A 743 19.94 -10.90 11.19
CA GLY A 743 20.50 -12.03 11.91
C GLY A 743 21.97 -12.35 11.57
N PRO A 744 22.47 -13.55 11.96
CA PRO A 744 23.78 -14.06 11.55
C PRO A 744 23.91 -14.27 10.03
N SER A 745 25.13 -14.25 9.50
CA SER A 745 25.42 -14.56 8.10
C SER A 745 24.96 -15.99 7.75
N ARG A 746 24.04 -16.14 6.79
CA ARG A 746 23.48 -17.45 6.41
C ARG A 746 23.02 -17.50 4.95
N HIS A 747 22.57 -18.68 4.54
CA HIS A 747 21.88 -18.88 3.28
C HIS A 747 20.37 -18.72 3.42
N PHE A 748 19.77 -18.10 2.42
CA PHE A 748 18.33 -17.92 2.29
C PHE A 748 17.86 -18.49 0.95
N LYS A 749 16.62 -18.96 0.91
CA LYS A 749 15.88 -19.24 -0.31
C LYS A 749 14.84 -18.15 -0.50
N PHE A 750 14.94 -17.44 -1.63
CA PHE A 750 13.90 -16.57 -2.12
C PHE A 750 12.94 -17.36 -3.02
N SER A 751 11.67 -16.93 -3.08
CA SER A 751 10.71 -17.37 -4.09
C SER A 751 9.62 -16.31 -4.28
N ALA A 752 9.35 -15.95 -5.53
CA ALA A 752 8.16 -15.20 -5.94
C ALA A 752 7.03 -16.16 -6.35
N LYS A 753 5.77 -15.76 -6.11
CA LYS A 753 4.56 -16.39 -6.67
C LYS A 753 3.52 -15.32 -6.98
N ASP A 754 2.85 -15.44 -8.11
CA ASP A 754 1.66 -14.66 -8.45
C ASP A 754 0.45 -15.59 -8.65
N ASP A 755 -0.75 -15.02 -8.64
CA ASP A 755 -2.04 -15.72 -8.72
C ASP A 755 -2.58 -15.88 -10.15
N GLN A 756 -2.13 -15.05 -11.10
CA GLN A 756 -2.55 -15.12 -12.51
C GLN A 756 -1.58 -15.91 -13.42
N GLY A 757 -0.41 -16.30 -12.89
CA GLY A 757 0.65 -17.00 -13.62
C GLY A 757 1.45 -16.11 -14.57
N TYR A 758 1.53 -14.81 -14.28
CA TYR A 758 2.22 -13.80 -15.10
C TYR A 758 3.73 -13.75 -14.82
N LEU A 759 4.25 -14.42 -13.79
CA LEU A 759 5.70 -14.52 -13.55
C LEU A 759 6.43 -15.14 -14.74
N SER A 760 7.38 -14.39 -15.31
CA SER A 760 8.21 -14.84 -16.44
C SER A 760 8.94 -16.16 -16.18
N HIS A 761 9.45 -16.33 -14.96
CA HIS A 761 10.10 -17.52 -14.44
C HIS A 761 9.79 -17.69 -12.94
N PRO A 762 9.56 -18.93 -12.44
CA PRO A 762 9.37 -19.18 -11.02
C PRO A 762 10.71 -19.05 -10.28
N ASP A 763 10.97 -17.85 -9.75
CA ASP A 763 12.31 -17.42 -9.33
C ASP A 763 12.73 -17.95 -7.94
N GLN A 764 13.00 -19.26 -7.85
CA GLN A 764 13.53 -19.88 -6.63
C GLN A 764 15.06 -19.74 -6.54
N GLN A 765 15.54 -18.63 -5.97
CA GLN A 765 16.98 -18.35 -5.83
C GLN A 765 17.55 -18.73 -4.46
N ARG A 766 18.74 -19.35 -4.45
CA ARG A 766 19.55 -19.53 -3.23
C ARG A 766 20.51 -18.35 -3.08
N LEU A 767 20.34 -17.58 -2.01
CA LEU A 767 21.07 -16.36 -1.70
C LEU A 767 22.02 -16.60 -0.51
N PHE A 768 23.09 -15.82 -0.42
CA PHE A 768 23.90 -15.67 0.79
C PHE A 768 23.86 -14.21 1.21
N ILE A 769 23.49 -13.92 2.45
CA ILE A 769 23.43 -12.55 2.97
C ILE A 769 24.20 -12.53 4.29
N SER A 770 25.22 -11.67 4.37
CA SER A 770 26.01 -11.46 5.57
C SER A 770 25.17 -10.88 6.71
N ALA A 771 25.64 -11.01 7.95
CA ALA A 771 25.02 -10.38 9.11
C ALA A 771 24.98 -8.85 8.94
N ARG A 772 23.78 -8.27 9.01
CA ARG A 772 23.48 -6.85 8.70
C ARG A 772 23.84 -6.44 7.26
N GLY A 773 23.86 -7.39 6.34
CA GLY A 773 23.93 -7.16 4.90
C GLY A 773 22.54 -7.11 4.25
N SER A 774 22.48 -6.59 3.03
CA SER A 774 21.30 -6.60 2.17
C SER A 774 21.61 -7.12 0.77
N VAL A 775 20.57 -7.53 0.03
CA VAL A 775 20.65 -7.92 -1.38
C VAL A 775 19.44 -7.38 -2.13
N LYS A 776 19.66 -6.53 -3.12
CA LYS A 776 18.64 -6.05 -4.05
C LYS A 776 18.24 -7.13 -5.05
N ARG A 777 16.96 -7.19 -5.39
CA ARG A 777 16.35 -8.15 -6.32
C ARG A 777 15.24 -7.51 -7.14
N GLU A 778 14.94 -8.19 -8.24
CA GLU A 778 13.94 -7.78 -9.22
C GLU A 778 13.15 -9.00 -9.68
N VAL A 779 11.87 -8.82 -10.02
CA VAL A 779 10.98 -9.87 -10.51
C VAL A 779 10.23 -9.34 -11.73
N GLU A 780 10.41 -10.01 -12.87
CA GLU A 780 9.77 -9.68 -14.16
C GLU A 780 8.44 -10.42 -14.32
N LEU A 781 7.35 -9.65 -14.44
CA LEU A 781 6.00 -10.11 -14.78
C LEU A 781 5.74 -9.85 -16.28
N ARG A 782 5.27 -10.86 -17.01
CA ARG A 782 4.87 -10.78 -18.42
C ARG A 782 3.36 -10.83 -18.53
N THR A 783 2.75 -9.68 -18.71
CA THR A 783 1.29 -9.55 -18.82
C THR A 783 0.84 -10.06 -20.19
N PRO A 784 -0.04 -11.07 -20.29
CA PRO A 784 -0.50 -11.57 -21.59
C PRO A 784 -1.21 -10.50 -22.42
N HIS A 785 -1.12 -10.59 -23.76
CA HIS A 785 -1.93 -9.74 -24.66
C HIS A 785 -3.45 -9.94 -24.49
N THR A 786 -3.86 -11.05 -23.86
CA THR A 786 -5.26 -11.38 -23.55
C THR A 786 -5.66 -10.99 -22.13
N ALA A 787 -4.78 -10.36 -21.34
CA ALA A 787 -5.10 -9.89 -20.00
C ALA A 787 -6.17 -8.79 -20.07
N GLN A 788 -7.21 -8.88 -19.24
CA GLN A 788 -8.28 -7.90 -19.22
C GLN A 788 -7.88 -6.74 -18.31
N ALA A 789 -8.11 -5.51 -18.76
CA ALA A 789 -7.97 -4.36 -17.87
C ALA A 789 -8.96 -4.50 -16.70
N GLY A 790 -8.46 -4.32 -15.48
CA GLY A 790 -9.21 -4.57 -14.24
C GLY A 790 -8.89 -5.91 -13.59
N THR A 791 -8.11 -6.80 -14.23
CA THR A 791 -7.54 -7.98 -13.53
C THR A 791 -6.53 -7.50 -12.48
N ALA A 792 -6.75 -7.86 -11.21
CA ALA A 792 -5.77 -7.71 -10.15
C ALA A 792 -4.80 -8.90 -10.09
N ILE A 793 -3.57 -8.64 -9.63
CA ILE A 793 -2.53 -9.65 -9.41
C ILE A 793 -2.00 -9.47 -7.98
N THR A 794 -1.94 -10.55 -7.21
CA THR A 794 -1.31 -10.60 -5.88
C THR A 794 0.04 -11.31 -5.96
N LEU A 795 1.10 -10.53 -6.15
CA LEU A 795 2.48 -11.02 -6.14
C LEU A 795 2.94 -11.19 -4.68
N THR A 796 3.11 -12.45 -4.25
CA THR A 796 3.66 -12.80 -2.94
C THR A 796 5.17 -13.05 -3.06
N LEU A 797 5.96 -12.21 -2.40
CA LEU A 797 7.42 -12.34 -2.27
C LEU A 797 7.73 -13.04 -0.95
N ILE A 798 8.56 -14.09 -0.97
CA ILE A 798 8.87 -14.90 0.23
C ILE A 798 10.37 -15.12 0.34
N VAL A 799 10.91 -14.96 1.56
CA VAL A 799 12.28 -15.35 1.90
C VAL A 799 12.28 -16.25 3.14
N HIS A 800 13.01 -17.36 3.10
CA HIS A 800 13.20 -18.25 4.24
C HIS A 800 14.67 -18.67 4.39
N ALA A 801 15.15 -18.80 5.61
CA ALA A 801 16.46 -19.36 5.92
C ALA A 801 16.52 -20.87 5.58
N GLU A 802 17.72 -21.40 5.32
CA GLU A 802 17.92 -22.84 5.10
C GLU A 802 18.20 -23.63 6.40
N ASP A 803 18.66 -22.95 7.45
CA ASP A 803 19.14 -23.52 8.72
C ASP A 803 18.13 -23.44 9.87
N LEU A 804 17.17 -22.52 9.80
CA LEU A 804 16.21 -22.19 10.86
C LEU A 804 14.84 -21.82 10.26
N PRO A 805 13.73 -21.90 11.03
CA PRO A 805 12.39 -21.47 10.61
C PRO A 805 12.26 -19.93 10.63
N ASP A 806 13.24 -19.23 10.05
CA ASP A 806 13.35 -17.78 10.05
C ASP A 806 12.97 -17.26 8.65
N SER A 807 11.77 -16.70 8.53
CA SER A 807 11.18 -16.33 7.24
C SER A 807 10.36 -15.05 7.32
N ASN A 808 10.34 -14.28 6.22
CA ASN A 808 9.46 -13.14 6.06
C ASN A 808 8.88 -13.09 4.63
N TYR A 809 7.90 -12.22 4.43
CA TYR A 809 7.20 -12.04 3.18
C TYR A 809 6.93 -10.55 2.90
N ALA A 810 6.49 -10.25 1.68
CA ALA A 810 5.82 -9.00 1.31
C ALA A 810 4.74 -9.32 0.26
N VAL A 811 3.63 -8.61 0.27
CA VAL A 811 2.52 -8.81 -0.68
C VAL A 811 2.35 -7.57 -1.54
N VAL A 812 2.56 -7.72 -2.84
CA VAL A 812 2.53 -6.61 -3.81
C VAL A 812 1.28 -6.75 -4.67
N HIS A 813 0.32 -5.85 -4.45
CA HIS A 813 -0.90 -5.76 -5.24
C HIS A 813 -0.65 -4.92 -6.49
N LEU A 814 -0.98 -5.50 -7.64
CA LEU A 814 -0.78 -4.94 -8.97
C LEU A 814 -2.11 -5.01 -9.75
N ALA A 815 -2.25 -4.21 -10.80
CA ALA A 815 -3.44 -4.23 -11.66
C ALA A 815 -3.05 -4.09 -13.13
N VAL A 816 -3.79 -4.80 -13.99
CA VAL A 816 -3.77 -4.58 -15.44
C VAL A 816 -4.60 -3.34 -15.75
N ILE A 817 -3.97 -2.30 -16.30
CA ILE A 817 -4.65 -1.11 -16.81
C ILE A 817 -4.87 -1.23 -18.32
N LEU A 818 -5.66 -0.34 -18.92
CA LEU A 818 -5.69 -0.24 -20.38
C LEU A 818 -4.37 0.32 -20.89
N GLU A 819 -3.94 -0.14 -22.06
CA GLU A 819 -3.02 0.61 -22.90
C GLU A 819 -3.79 1.85 -23.41
N GLU A 820 -3.57 2.98 -22.73
CA GLU A 820 -4.15 4.28 -23.09
C GLU A 820 -3.80 4.62 -24.54
N PRO A 821 -4.77 5.01 -25.39
CA PRO A 821 -4.45 5.55 -26.70
C PRO A 821 -3.69 6.86 -26.49
N ASP A 822 -2.42 6.86 -26.90
CA ASP A 822 -1.50 7.98 -26.72
C ASP A 822 -2.11 9.28 -27.26
N LYS A 823 -2.29 10.26 -26.37
CA LYS A 823 -2.85 11.59 -26.68
C LYS A 823 -1.76 12.68 -26.73
N THR A 824 -0.49 12.32 -26.49
CA THR A 824 0.56 13.28 -26.18
C THR A 824 1.22 13.81 -27.45
N PRO A 825 1.09 15.10 -27.81
CA PRO A 825 1.70 15.59 -29.04
C PRO A 825 3.24 15.49 -28.99
N PRO A 826 3.90 15.04 -30.07
CA PRO A 826 5.35 14.88 -30.11
C PRO A 826 6.08 16.22 -29.89
N ALA A 827 7.32 16.19 -29.43
CA ALA A 827 8.08 17.40 -29.06
C ALA A 827 9.23 17.70 -30.03
N CYS A 828 9.54 19.00 -30.17
CA CYS A 828 10.75 19.49 -30.82
C CYS A 828 11.62 20.26 -29.81
N SER A 829 12.93 20.00 -29.82
CA SER A 829 13.91 20.71 -29.00
C SER A 829 15.04 21.25 -29.88
N SER A 830 15.20 22.58 -29.96
CA SER A 830 16.29 23.21 -30.72
C SER A 830 17.62 23.07 -29.99
N LEU A 831 18.59 22.39 -30.61
CA LEU A 831 19.92 22.18 -30.02
C LEU A 831 20.86 23.35 -30.32
N HIS A 832 20.91 23.81 -31.57
CA HIS A 832 21.90 24.82 -31.98
C HIS A 832 21.45 25.60 -33.22
N VAL A 833 21.71 26.91 -33.24
CA VAL A 833 21.57 27.76 -34.43
C VAL A 833 22.98 28.09 -34.92
N GLU A 834 23.40 27.48 -36.03
CA GLU A 834 24.79 27.57 -36.53
C GLU A 834 25.10 28.91 -37.20
N SER A 835 24.07 29.61 -37.68
CA SER A 835 24.21 30.89 -38.38
C SER A 835 22.95 31.73 -38.18
N SER A 836 23.13 32.99 -37.78
CA SER A 836 22.07 33.98 -37.62
C SER A 836 22.04 34.94 -38.80
N CYS A 837 20.87 35.52 -39.09
CA CYS A 837 20.71 36.47 -40.19
C CYS A 837 21.18 37.88 -39.79
N PRO A 838 21.86 38.62 -40.68
CA PRO A 838 22.06 40.06 -40.56
C PRO A 838 20.81 40.82 -41.04
N SER A 839 20.79 42.14 -40.84
CA SER A 839 19.69 43.01 -41.27
C SER A 839 19.49 43.10 -42.79
N LEU A 840 20.49 42.75 -43.60
CA LEU A 840 20.37 42.68 -45.06
C LEU A 840 20.18 41.23 -45.50
N CYS A 841 18.91 40.83 -45.67
CA CYS A 841 18.51 39.42 -45.78
C CYS A 841 19.07 38.66 -47.01
N SER A 842 19.54 39.38 -48.04
CA SER A 842 19.98 38.84 -49.33
C SER A 842 21.42 38.33 -49.34
N GLN A 843 22.19 38.50 -48.26
CA GLN A 843 23.63 38.21 -48.22
C GLN A 843 24.00 36.91 -47.49
N SER A 844 23.04 36.15 -46.97
CA SER A 844 23.32 34.97 -46.14
C SER A 844 22.16 33.97 -46.04
N SER A 845 22.49 32.79 -45.52
CA SER A 845 21.53 31.74 -45.11
C SER A 845 21.66 31.46 -43.61
N TRP A 846 20.55 31.13 -42.94
CA TRP A 846 20.57 30.61 -41.57
C TRP A 846 20.40 29.09 -41.55
N LYS A 847 20.90 28.47 -40.48
CA LYS A 847 20.80 27.02 -40.23
C LYS A 847 20.50 26.73 -38.77
N VAL A 848 19.60 25.79 -38.52
CA VAL A 848 19.23 25.31 -37.18
C VAL A 848 19.19 23.79 -37.13
N SER A 849 19.77 23.22 -36.08
CA SER A 849 19.73 21.80 -35.76
C SER A 849 18.83 21.58 -34.54
N PHE A 850 17.90 20.64 -34.63
CA PHE A 850 16.90 20.35 -33.61
C PHE A 850 16.54 18.85 -33.60
N VAL A 851 16.04 18.37 -32.47
CA VAL A 851 15.58 16.98 -32.31
C VAL A 851 14.06 16.98 -32.30
N ALA A 852 13.44 16.02 -32.99
CA ALA A 852 12.09 15.58 -32.67
C ALA A 852 12.16 14.30 -31.81
N LYS A 853 11.33 14.21 -30.78
CA LYS A 853 11.05 12.95 -30.09
C LYS A 853 9.56 12.89 -29.82
N ASP A 854 8.96 11.73 -29.95
CA ASP A 854 7.67 11.50 -29.33
C ASP A 854 7.78 11.57 -27.79
N ARG A 855 6.75 12.13 -27.15
CA ARG A 855 6.64 12.18 -25.69
C ARG A 855 5.86 11.00 -25.13
N GLY A 856 4.90 10.48 -25.87
CA GLY A 856 4.15 9.29 -25.49
C GLY A 856 4.89 7.99 -25.85
N HIS A 857 4.09 6.95 -26.08
CA HIS A 857 4.55 5.58 -26.32
C HIS A 857 4.33 5.13 -27.78
N SER A 858 3.54 5.85 -28.57
CA SER A 858 3.18 5.45 -29.93
C SER A 858 4.33 5.64 -30.94
N GLY A 859 5.24 6.57 -30.69
CA GLY A 859 6.41 6.87 -31.51
C GLY A 859 6.10 7.79 -32.70
N LEU A 860 7.14 8.45 -33.24
CA LEU A 860 6.98 9.35 -34.39
C LEU A 860 6.56 8.57 -35.64
N ALA A 861 5.48 9.03 -36.28
CA ALA A 861 4.93 8.45 -37.51
C ALA A 861 5.24 9.28 -38.75
N SER A 862 5.10 10.61 -38.76
CA SER A 862 5.38 11.40 -39.97
C SER A 862 5.85 12.84 -39.71
N ILE A 863 6.47 13.43 -40.73
CA ILE A 863 7.06 14.78 -40.71
C ILE A 863 6.69 15.54 -41.99
N GLN A 864 6.37 16.83 -41.87
CA GLN A 864 6.17 17.73 -43.02
C GLN A 864 6.76 19.13 -42.78
N LEU A 865 7.41 19.71 -43.80
CA LEU A 865 7.76 21.13 -43.84
C LEU A 865 6.57 21.95 -44.38
N ALA A 866 5.69 22.39 -43.49
CA ALA A 866 4.46 23.10 -43.87
C ALA A 866 4.68 24.57 -44.28
N GLN A 867 5.70 25.25 -43.75
CA GLN A 867 6.04 26.64 -44.13
C GLN A 867 7.56 26.88 -44.06
N GLY A 868 8.08 27.75 -44.93
CA GLY A 868 9.49 28.13 -45.05
C GLY A 868 10.01 27.95 -46.48
N GLU A 869 10.96 28.76 -46.95
CA GLU A 869 11.53 28.68 -48.31
C GLU A 869 12.90 27.96 -48.33
N GLY A 870 13.12 27.02 -47.41
CA GLY A 870 14.37 26.30 -47.21
C GLY A 870 14.23 24.78 -47.30
N THR A 871 15.33 24.08 -47.05
CA THR A 871 15.41 22.61 -47.07
C THR A 871 15.56 22.08 -45.65
N LEU A 872 14.73 21.09 -45.30
CA LEU A 872 14.80 20.30 -44.08
C LEU A 872 15.47 18.96 -44.38
N ILE A 873 16.47 18.57 -43.60
CA ILE A 873 17.20 17.30 -43.75
C ILE A 873 17.00 16.46 -42.48
N LEU A 874 16.69 15.17 -42.65
CA LEU A 874 16.58 14.18 -41.58
C LEU A 874 17.88 13.38 -41.44
N SER A 875 18.20 12.93 -40.21
CA SER A 875 19.39 12.12 -39.88
C SER A 875 19.15 11.27 -38.62
N GLU A 876 19.74 10.07 -38.54
CA GLU A 876 19.64 9.20 -37.36
C GLU A 876 20.63 9.63 -36.24
N VAL A 877 20.21 9.49 -34.98
CA VAL A 877 21.09 9.75 -33.82
C VAL A 877 22.03 8.56 -33.58
N SER A 878 23.17 8.53 -34.27
CA SER A 878 24.27 7.63 -33.91
C SER A 878 25.03 8.18 -32.70
N MET A 879 24.74 7.67 -31.50
CA MET A 879 25.58 7.95 -30.31
C MET A 879 26.91 7.20 -30.38
N GLN A 880 27.85 7.71 -31.18
CA GLN A 880 29.26 7.39 -30.99
C GLN A 880 29.73 8.04 -29.69
N ARG A 881 30.05 7.21 -28.69
CA ARG A 881 30.63 7.63 -27.42
C ARG A 881 32.08 8.08 -27.66
N SER A 882 32.27 9.37 -27.89
CA SER A 882 33.60 9.96 -28.07
C SER A 882 34.39 9.94 -26.76
N GLU A 883 35.24 8.92 -26.58
CA GLU A 883 36.20 8.83 -25.46
C GLU A 883 37.38 9.80 -25.66
N GLU A 884 37.11 11.09 -25.58
CA GLU A 884 38.17 12.08 -25.41
C GLU A 884 38.82 11.89 -24.02
N HIS A 885 40.14 11.79 -24.01
CA HIS A 885 40.91 11.37 -22.84
C HIS A 885 40.83 12.38 -21.68
N PHE A 886 40.33 11.92 -20.53
CA PHE A 886 40.85 12.38 -19.24
C PHE A 886 42.04 11.49 -18.84
N PRO A 887 43.22 12.05 -18.52
CA PRO A 887 44.42 11.26 -18.26
C PRO A 887 44.39 10.62 -16.87
N GLN A 888 44.15 9.31 -16.79
CA GLN A 888 44.42 8.53 -15.59
C GLN A 888 45.88 8.07 -15.54
N LEU A 889 46.43 7.98 -14.32
CA LEU A 889 47.82 7.61 -14.08
C LEU A 889 48.11 6.15 -14.47
N HIS A 890 49.33 5.90 -14.99
CA HIS A 890 49.84 4.54 -15.11
C HIS A 890 50.05 3.90 -13.74
N GLU A 891 49.30 2.82 -13.46
CA GLU A 891 49.89 1.67 -12.76
C GLU A 891 50.40 0.65 -13.79
N LYS A 892 51.61 0.13 -13.54
CA LYS A 892 52.27 -0.84 -14.43
C LYS A 892 52.13 -2.22 -13.84
N THR A 893 51.65 -3.19 -14.63
CA THR A 893 52.13 -4.57 -14.48
C THR A 893 52.24 -5.28 -15.82
N THR A 894 53.41 -5.88 -16.03
CA THR A 894 53.86 -6.57 -17.24
C THR A 894 53.03 -7.82 -17.58
N GLY A 895 52.74 -8.01 -18.87
CA GLY A 895 52.23 -9.28 -19.41
C GLY A 895 53.30 -10.16 -20.07
N GLY A 896 52.90 -11.38 -20.47
CA GLY A 896 53.74 -12.45 -21.05
C GLY A 896 53.73 -13.71 -20.16
N VAL A 897 53.88 -14.95 -20.66
CA VAL A 897 54.19 -15.53 -21.99
C VAL A 897 53.49 -16.92 -21.99
N HIS A 898 52.92 -17.53 -23.06
CA HIS A 898 53.54 -17.94 -24.33
C HIS A 898 52.52 -18.25 -25.48
N LEU A 899 52.77 -19.33 -26.25
CA LEU A 899 52.16 -19.79 -27.51
C LEU A 899 52.20 -21.37 -27.51
N PRO A 900 51.92 -22.12 -28.61
CA PRO A 900 50.71 -22.21 -29.47
C PRO A 900 50.29 -23.69 -29.73
N LEU A 901 49.33 -23.97 -30.64
CA LEU A 901 49.60 -24.75 -31.89
C LEU A 901 48.40 -24.82 -32.89
N LEU A 902 48.68 -24.45 -34.14
CA LEU A 902 48.18 -24.96 -35.45
C LEU A 902 46.85 -25.73 -35.59
N GLN A 903 45.96 -25.22 -36.47
CA GLN A 903 45.72 -25.84 -37.80
C GLN A 903 45.05 -24.83 -38.79
N PRO A 904 45.49 -24.74 -40.06
CA PRO A 904 44.83 -23.90 -41.08
C PRO A 904 44.42 -24.64 -42.37
N GLN A 905 43.31 -24.24 -42.99
CA GLN A 905 43.04 -24.36 -44.42
C GLN A 905 42.04 -23.28 -44.85
N MET A 906 42.16 -22.74 -46.07
CA MET A 906 41.41 -21.57 -46.53
C MET A 906 40.30 -21.85 -47.53
N ASP A 907 39.33 -20.95 -47.48
CA ASP A 907 38.22 -20.62 -48.37
C ASP A 907 38.35 -20.94 -49.87
N THR A 908 37.20 -21.21 -50.49
CA THR A 908 36.64 -20.29 -51.51
C THR A 908 35.18 -20.63 -51.80
N SER A 909 34.25 -19.71 -51.53
CA SER A 909 32.85 -19.80 -51.98
C SER A 909 32.17 -18.44 -52.03
N GLU A 910 31.65 -18.06 -53.19
CA GLU A 910 30.71 -16.95 -53.38
C GLU A 910 29.32 -17.33 -52.83
N PRO A 911 28.47 -16.33 -52.51
CA PRO A 911 27.04 -16.47 -52.72
C PRO A 911 26.48 -15.35 -53.61
N HIS A 912 25.55 -15.71 -54.51
CA HIS A 912 24.85 -14.76 -55.38
C HIS A 912 23.78 -13.95 -54.62
N PHE A 913 23.66 -12.69 -55.05
CA PHE A 913 22.55 -11.75 -54.85
C PHE A 913 21.19 -12.32 -54.43
N GLY A 914 20.68 -11.82 -53.30
CA GLY A 914 19.27 -11.49 -53.11
C GLY A 914 19.17 -10.00 -52.76
N THR A 915 18.39 -9.22 -53.49
CA THR A 915 18.32 -7.76 -53.31
C THR A 915 17.16 -7.34 -52.40
N GLU A 916 17.49 -7.02 -51.16
CA GLU A 916 16.75 -6.03 -50.35
C GLU A 916 17.68 -4.86 -50.06
N SER A 917 17.28 -3.65 -50.42
CA SER A 917 18.10 -2.45 -50.20
C SER A 917 17.74 -1.80 -48.87
N GLU A 918 18.58 -1.99 -47.85
CA GLU A 918 18.53 -1.17 -46.63
C GLU A 918 18.78 0.31 -46.98
N GLN A 919 17.70 1.10 -47.08
CA GLN A 919 17.80 2.55 -47.22
C GLN A 919 18.18 3.16 -45.87
N ARG A 920 19.47 3.47 -45.69
CA ARG A 920 19.95 4.28 -44.56
C ARG A 920 19.33 5.68 -44.58
N LEU A 921 19.15 6.27 -43.40
CA LEU A 921 18.44 7.54 -43.21
C LEU A 921 19.19 8.81 -43.67
N ASP A 922 20.46 8.70 -44.04
CA ASP A 922 21.28 9.85 -44.42
C ASP A 922 20.79 10.50 -45.73
N GLY A 923 20.11 11.64 -45.59
CA GLY A 923 19.88 12.56 -46.70
C GLY A 923 18.44 12.64 -47.22
N VAL A 924 17.43 12.20 -46.46
CA VAL A 924 16.03 12.55 -46.79
C VAL A 924 15.86 14.08 -46.69
N GLN A 925 15.60 14.73 -47.81
CA GLN A 925 15.38 16.17 -47.91
C GLN A 925 13.89 16.46 -48.13
N LEU A 926 13.35 17.39 -47.36
CA LEU A 926 11.97 17.86 -47.47
C LEU A 926 11.96 19.36 -47.83
N LEU A 927 11.09 19.69 -48.78
CA LEU A 927 10.82 21.03 -49.30
C LEU A 927 9.37 21.44 -49.00
N LYS A 928 9.10 22.74 -49.18
CA LYS A 928 7.78 23.32 -48.98
C LYS A 928 6.79 22.81 -50.04
N GLY A 929 5.76 22.11 -49.56
CA GLY A 929 4.70 21.55 -50.41
C GLY A 929 4.78 20.04 -50.59
N ASP A 930 5.85 19.39 -50.11
CA ASP A 930 5.94 17.93 -50.08
C ASP A 930 4.85 17.33 -49.17
N HIS A 931 4.41 16.11 -49.50
CA HIS A 931 3.51 15.33 -48.64
C HIS A 931 4.22 14.92 -47.34
N PRO A 932 3.49 14.69 -46.22
CA PRO A 932 4.08 14.17 -44.99
C PRO A 932 4.81 12.84 -45.25
N VAL A 933 6.10 12.79 -44.91
CA VAL A 933 6.92 11.58 -45.07
C VAL A 933 6.76 10.70 -43.84
N ASN A 934 6.37 9.45 -44.07
CA ASN A 934 6.28 8.43 -43.03
C ASN A 934 7.67 8.01 -42.56
N ILE A 935 7.87 8.01 -41.25
CA ILE A 935 9.10 7.63 -40.55
C ILE A 935 8.86 6.56 -39.47
N SER A 936 7.69 5.92 -39.44
CA SER A 936 7.29 4.97 -38.39
C SER A 936 8.28 3.79 -38.25
N GLU A 937 8.61 3.14 -39.37
CA GLU A 937 9.57 2.03 -39.45
C GLU A 937 11.01 2.46 -39.20
N TRP A 938 11.30 3.76 -39.39
CA TRP A 938 12.64 4.32 -39.33
C TRP A 938 12.99 4.81 -37.92
N SER A 939 12.05 5.46 -37.22
CA SER A 939 12.28 6.00 -35.88
C SER A 939 12.45 4.90 -34.84
N LYS A 940 11.65 3.81 -34.92
CA LYS A 940 11.61 2.71 -33.94
C LYS A 940 11.60 3.20 -32.48
N GLY A 941 10.84 4.28 -32.21
CA GLY A 941 10.73 4.93 -30.90
C GLY A 941 11.89 5.86 -30.51
N LYS A 942 12.97 5.94 -31.31
CA LYS A 942 14.11 6.83 -31.05
C LYS A 942 13.82 8.29 -31.42
N PRO A 943 14.55 9.27 -30.83
CA PRO A 943 14.57 10.64 -31.32
C PRO A 943 15.17 10.75 -32.73
N VAL A 944 14.65 11.65 -33.55
CA VAL A 944 15.14 11.95 -34.91
C VAL A 944 15.84 13.30 -34.92
N MET A 945 17.08 13.33 -35.44
CA MET A 945 17.85 14.56 -35.59
C MET A 945 17.51 15.26 -36.91
N MET A 946 17.31 16.57 -36.86
CA MET A 946 16.86 17.36 -38.01
C MET A 946 17.67 18.64 -38.17
N ARG A 947 17.88 19.03 -39.43
CA ARG A 947 18.65 20.22 -39.80
C ARG A 947 17.89 21.01 -40.85
N TYR A 948 17.43 22.21 -40.51
CA TYR A 948 16.78 23.12 -41.45
C TYR A 948 17.77 24.20 -41.91
N SER A 949 17.73 24.55 -43.20
CA SER A 949 18.57 25.59 -43.79
C SER A 949 17.79 26.44 -44.80
N SER A 950 17.90 27.76 -44.71
CA SER A 950 17.08 28.70 -45.49
C SER A 950 17.81 30.01 -45.77
N GLY A 951 17.50 30.66 -46.88
CA GLY A 951 17.92 32.04 -47.16
C GLY A 951 17.35 33.01 -46.11
N CYS A 952 18.11 34.05 -45.75
CA CYS A 952 17.72 34.94 -44.66
C CYS A 952 16.50 35.84 -44.95
N CYS A 953 16.08 35.97 -46.21
CA CYS A 953 14.80 36.62 -46.55
C CYS A 953 13.56 35.76 -46.22
N ALA A 954 13.74 34.50 -45.83
CA ALA A 954 12.74 33.66 -45.20
C ALA A 954 13.20 33.30 -43.76
N PRO A 955 13.00 34.20 -42.78
CA PRO A 955 13.53 34.06 -41.42
C PRO A 955 12.71 33.11 -40.53
N HIS A 956 11.63 32.52 -41.04
CA HIS A 956 10.69 31.68 -40.29
C HIS A 956 10.39 30.39 -41.05
N ALA A 957 10.16 29.31 -40.31
CA ALA A 957 9.63 28.06 -40.85
C ALA A 957 8.68 27.38 -39.85
N LYS A 958 7.75 26.57 -40.35
CA LYS A 958 6.83 25.76 -39.56
C LYS A 958 6.92 24.31 -40.02
N ILE A 959 7.28 23.44 -39.11
CA ILE A 959 7.33 21.99 -39.29
C ILE A 959 6.17 21.37 -38.54
N VAL A 960 5.61 20.30 -39.09
CA VAL A 960 4.55 19.51 -38.46
C VAL A 960 5.07 18.10 -38.23
N LEU A 961 4.85 17.61 -37.01
CA LEU A 961 5.12 16.24 -36.60
C LEU A 961 3.81 15.54 -36.29
N TRP A 962 3.75 14.23 -36.58
CA TRP A 962 2.72 13.32 -36.10
C TRP A 962 3.35 12.10 -35.43
N ASP A 963 2.73 11.62 -34.36
CA ASP A 963 2.97 10.30 -33.76
C ASP A 963 2.08 9.22 -34.40
N ARG A 964 2.18 7.96 -33.95
CA ARG A 964 1.41 6.83 -34.51
C ARG A 964 -0.04 6.75 -34.01
N ALA A 965 -0.39 7.42 -32.91
CA ALA A 965 -1.78 7.54 -32.46
C ALA A 965 -2.55 8.66 -33.20
N GLY A 966 -1.82 9.61 -33.78
CA GLY A 966 -2.31 10.64 -34.68
C GLY A 966 -2.24 12.06 -34.12
N ASN A 967 -1.67 12.28 -32.93
CA ASN A 967 -1.55 13.63 -32.39
C ASN A 967 -0.52 14.43 -33.17
N MET A 968 -0.69 15.75 -33.18
CA MET A 968 0.03 16.64 -34.09
C MET A 968 0.73 17.76 -33.32
N ARG A 969 2.03 17.96 -33.58
CA ARG A 969 2.78 19.12 -33.07
C ARG A 969 3.15 20.07 -34.19
N HIS A 970 3.03 21.37 -33.90
CA HIS A 970 3.60 22.44 -34.70
C HIS A 970 4.91 22.93 -34.08
N CYS A 971 6.00 22.83 -34.83
CA CYS A 971 7.33 23.28 -34.43
C CYS A 971 7.72 24.52 -35.23
N HIS A 972 7.86 25.65 -34.55
CA HIS A 972 8.16 26.94 -35.17
C HIS A 972 9.65 27.26 -35.05
N LEU A 973 10.31 27.47 -36.19
CA LEU A 973 11.72 27.82 -36.28
C LEU A 973 11.86 29.30 -36.66
N LYS A 974 12.76 30.03 -35.98
CA LYS A 974 13.09 31.43 -36.28
C LYS A 974 14.60 31.63 -36.44
N ALA A 975 15.00 32.48 -37.39
CA ALA A 975 16.33 33.06 -37.44
C ALA A 975 16.56 33.95 -36.20
N SER A 976 17.65 33.73 -35.47
CA SER A 976 17.76 34.06 -34.03
C SER A 976 17.95 35.53 -33.64
N GLN A 977 17.79 36.51 -34.56
CA GLN A 977 18.07 37.92 -34.24
C GLN A 977 17.11 38.54 -33.20
N GLU A 978 15.91 37.98 -32.99
CA GLU A 978 15.00 38.45 -31.94
C GLU A 978 15.47 38.11 -30.51
N ARG A 979 16.29 37.06 -30.31
CA ARG A 979 16.81 36.72 -28.96
C ARG A 979 17.88 37.70 -28.47
N ALA A 980 18.77 38.17 -29.36
CA ALA A 980 19.93 38.99 -29.00
C ALA A 980 19.63 40.47 -28.70
N LEU A 981 18.41 40.95 -29.01
CA LEU A 981 18.04 42.37 -28.88
C LEU A 981 17.40 42.75 -27.53
N ARG A 982 16.99 41.78 -26.70
CA ARG A 982 16.41 42.06 -25.37
C ARG A 982 17.45 42.23 -24.27
N GLU A 983 18.58 41.52 -24.34
CA GLU A 983 19.62 41.56 -23.30
C GLU A 983 20.49 42.83 -23.34
N LYS A 984 20.80 43.34 -24.54
CA LYS A 984 21.69 44.52 -24.70
C LYS A 984 21.16 45.82 -24.09
N ASN A 985 19.86 45.93 -23.83
CA ASN A 985 19.26 47.15 -23.26
C ASN A 985 19.34 47.24 -21.72
N LYS A 986 19.98 46.26 -21.03
CA LYS A 986 20.24 46.34 -19.57
C LYS A 986 21.69 46.60 -19.18
N ALA A 987 22.63 46.68 -20.13
CA ALA A 987 24.07 46.66 -19.86
C ALA A 987 24.79 48.00 -20.18
N HIS A 988 24.20 49.16 -19.84
CA HIS A 988 24.82 50.48 -20.05
C HIS A 988 24.49 51.53 -18.96
N SER A 989 25.14 51.38 -17.79
CA SER A 989 25.37 52.49 -16.83
C SER A 989 26.61 52.16 -15.98
N GLY A 990 27.68 52.96 -16.08
CA GLY A 990 28.94 52.78 -15.33
C GLY A 990 28.76 53.01 -13.82
N GLU A 991 29.52 52.35 -12.94
CA GLU A 991 30.98 52.43 -12.67
C GLU A 991 31.34 53.44 -11.55
N SER A 992 32.52 53.24 -10.92
CA SER A 992 33.04 53.90 -9.70
C SER A 992 32.47 53.33 -8.38
N THR A 993 33.26 52.91 -7.39
CA THR A 993 34.75 52.81 -7.31
C THR A 993 35.18 51.72 -6.32
N SER A 994 36.35 51.10 -6.56
CA SER A 994 37.04 50.19 -5.63
C SER A 994 37.74 50.96 -4.49
N TRP A 995 38.05 50.29 -3.38
CA TRP A 995 39.38 50.28 -2.75
C TRP A 995 39.57 49.01 -1.89
N LEU A 996 40.80 48.51 -1.74
CA LEU A 996 41.13 47.28 -1.00
C LEU A 996 41.66 47.58 0.42
N VAL A 997 41.61 46.59 1.33
CA VAL A 997 42.75 46.11 2.14
C VAL A 997 42.54 44.63 2.52
N LEU A 998 43.62 43.84 2.54
CA LEU A 998 43.72 42.45 3.05
C LEU A 998 44.39 42.43 4.44
N MET A 999 44.09 41.42 5.29
CA MET A 999 45.10 40.64 6.02
C MET A 999 44.52 39.39 6.72
N LEU A 1000 45.39 38.57 7.32
CA LEU A 1000 45.16 37.14 7.64
C LEU A 1000 45.40 36.76 9.12
N TRP A 1001 44.93 35.55 9.47
CA TRP A 1001 45.39 34.63 10.54
C TRP A 1001 44.97 34.85 12.01
N GLY A 1002 44.80 33.74 12.75
CA GLY A 1002 44.51 33.76 14.20
C GLY A 1002 43.98 32.48 14.87
N HIS A 1003 44.39 31.25 14.49
CA HIS A 1003 44.04 30.04 15.25
C HIS A 1003 45.02 29.80 16.42
N LEU A 1004 44.52 29.63 17.65
CA LEU A 1004 45.11 28.72 18.66
C LEU A 1004 44.19 28.47 19.87
N THR A 1005 44.29 27.24 20.39
CA THR A 1005 43.62 26.71 21.59
C THR A 1005 44.51 26.82 22.84
N LEU A 1006 43.95 26.85 24.07
CA LEU A 1006 44.15 25.75 25.04
C LEU A 1006 43.33 25.87 26.36
N THR A 1007 43.27 24.75 27.08
CA THR A 1007 42.60 24.47 28.36
C THR A 1007 43.49 24.66 29.59
N PHE A 1008 42.90 25.04 30.73
CA PHE A 1008 43.27 24.69 32.13
C PHE A 1008 41.99 24.86 32.97
N ILE A 1009 41.39 23.84 33.62
CA ILE A 1009 41.83 22.98 34.74
C ILE A 1009 42.05 23.75 36.05
N TYR A 1010 41.20 23.49 37.05
CA TYR A 1010 41.61 23.25 38.44
C TYR A 1010 40.50 22.53 39.23
N ASP A 1011 40.83 21.40 39.88
CA ASP A 1011 40.01 20.76 40.91
C ASP A 1011 40.11 21.50 42.25
N TYR A 1012 39.08 21.41 43.10
CA TYR A 1012 39.26 20.98 44.50
C TYR A 1012 37.93 20.77 45.26
N LYS A 1013 37.77 19.57 45.83
CA LYS A 1013 36.72 19.08 46.75
C LYS A 1013 35.32 18.81 46.18
#